data_AF-A0A7V4WXD0-F1
#
_entry.id   AF-A0A7V4WXD0-F1
#
_cell.length_a   1.000
_cell.length_b   1.000
_cell.length_c   1.000
_cell.angle_alpha   90.00
_cell.angle_beta   90.00
_cell.angle_gamma   90.00
#
_symmetry.space_group_name_H-M   'P 1'
#
loop_
_entity.id
_entity.type
_entity.pdbx_description
1 polymer ?
#
loop_
_entity_poly.entity_id
_entity_poly.type
_entity_poly.pdbx_seq_one_letter_code
_entity_poly.pdbx_strand_id
1 'polypeptide(L)'
;MSRRSVYRYFKISVILYLALGMGYAADLTHGPVVGGVTSQSATFVLRVDAAADVSVELAMNKDFSGSVFTNTVSADSASDYFVKVTVSGLAADTRYYYRPVIDGMAWDDGLERSFSTFPPEGEEASFTFLFGSGQQAGGDPHSNFGTIFPVMAEEDALFFLHQGDWTYPDTTDAEAGNPGNYFPLDYRNVQSSYRSRYTYDYPMETLWRKMAVDYTYDDHDLVDNNCDYTYPGIENSIRGYREMFPHYPLPSPEEGVWHKFTCGNVDVFMVDNRAQRSPNMEAFVTLPPNPYFSEETWMFRPPMGHRLLSGKPGFPPFNQLNWLLQGLENSQADWKFISTGTPFNPGFRAAIELALLLQNDPRYNPIITPEGPVTMREVAAEFSDKWAGFPETIFLLLSHIIKHNIENVIFISGDTHTAGIDDGANSIIPELMAGGLDRTNGRIVAMLEQFGIYIYNKGGHTSDQSDFGNAYGRITVFGADSVLLEAVSENGNVLGHHVVKSGFIPSSVGATVVPLALDFDRVPVGETAQQAIIITNTSIDPVFVERITSSDPVHFQVFPRRTMIMPGKVKHFAVFYTPTVEGEKNSAELTVYTNDPDGPAVVSVSGKGLAGNSKGKDNNIAPREIVLKQNYPNPFNPTTTIEFSIPKAQNVSLKVYNLLGQQVATLAEGEMEAGLHRVTWNASGMASGLYYYRLRVGSVIKTRKLFVMK
;
A
#
# COMPACT_ATOMS: atom_id res chain seq x y z
N MET A 1 59.42 48.89 -28.31
CA MET A 1 58.12 49.19 -27.67
C MET A 1 57.57 50.49 -28.25
N SER A 2 56.59 50.40 -29.16
CA SER A 2 55.92 51.48 -29.88
C SER A 2 54.50 51.64 -29.31
N ARG A 3 54.12 52.81 -28.75
CA ARG A 3 53.56 54.03 -29.36
C ARG A 3 52.01 54.08 -29.43
N ARG A 4 51.50 55.18 -28.84
CA ARG A 4 50.28 55.97 -29.12
C ARG A 4 48.96 55.48 -28.50
N SER A 5 48.32 56.13 -27.51
CA SER A 5 47.97 57.54 -27.21
C SER A 5 46.80 58.10 -28.03
N VAL A 6 45.66 58.40 -27.39
CA VAL A 6 44.83 59.59 -27.67
C VAL A 6 44.11 60.04 -26.38
N TYR A 7 44.29 61.32 -26.06
CA TYR A 7 43.65 62.13 -24.99
C TYR A 7 42.24 62.62 -25.41
N ARG A 8 41.32 62.85 -24.45
CA ARG A 8 40.59 64.14 -24.33
C ARG A 8 39.70 64.26 -23.08
N TYR A 9 39.67 65.49 -22.56
CA TYR A 9 38.91 66.09 -21.47
C TYR A 9 37.39 65.91 -21.56
N PHE A 10 36.70 65.87 -20.41
CA PHE A 10 35.32 66.36 -20.30
C PHE A 10 35.07 67.08 -18.95
N LYS A 11 34.58 68.32 -19.06
CA LYS A 11 34.07 69.17 -17.97
C LYS A 11 32.60 68.85 -17.74
N ILE A 12 32.22 68.97 -16.48
CA ILE A 12 30.89 68.81 -15.87
C ILE A 12 29.78 69.48 -16.71
N SER A 13 28.76 68.69 -17.04
CA SER A 13 27.40 69.14 -17.31
C SER A 13 26.47 68.24 -16.50
N VAL A 14 25.77 68.84 -15.55
CA VAL A 14 24.68 68.23 -14.79
C VAL A 14 23.58 67.87 -15.79
N ILE A 15 23.48 66.60 -16.14
CA ILE A 15 22.30 66.02 -16.78
C ILE A 15 21.61 65.20 -15.71
N LEU A 16 20.48 65.74 -15.24
CA LEU A 16 19.44 65.01 -14.53
C LEU A 16 18.98 63.89 -15.48
N TYR A 17 19.59 62.71 -15.40
CA TYR A 17 18.92 61.50 -15.90
C TYR A 17 17.85 61.19 -14.87
N LEU A 18 16.62 61.61 -15.17
CA LEU A 18 15.44 60.85 -14.81
C LEU A 18 15.68 59.43 -15.33
N ALA A 19 16.22 58.57 -14.47
CA ALA A 19 15.95 57.14 -14.58
C ALA A 19 14.46 57.00 -14.31
N LEU A 20 13.64 57.24 -15.35
CA LEU A 20 12.40 56.50 -15.51
C LEU A 20 12.82 55.05 -15.36
N GLY A 21 12.52 54.46 -14.21
CA GLY A 21 12.66 53.03 -14.02
C GLY A 21 11.89 52.40 -15.16
N MET A 22 12.60 51.84 -16.14
CA MET A 22 12.07 50.73 -16.89
C MET A 22 11.88 49.66 -15.81
N GLY A 23 10.69 49.65 -15.19
CA GLY A 23 10.25 48.47 -14.47
C GLY A 23 10.33 47.35 -15.49
N TYR A 24 11.13 46.33 -15.18
CA TYR A 24 11.00 45.08 -15.89
C TYR A 24 9.55 44.65 -15.72
N ALA A 25 8.83 44.46 -16.82
CA ALA A 25 7.51 43.85 -16.77
C ALA A 25 7.68 42.47 -16.13
N ALA A 26 6.79 42.09 -15.21
CA ALA A 26 6.88 40.79 -14.59
C ALA A 26 6.80 39.70 -15.66
N ASP A 27 7.57 38.64 -15.49
CA ASP A 27 7.58 37.50 -16.40
C ASP A 27 7.01 36.25 -15.71
N LEU A 28 6.48 35.36 -16.53
CA LEU A 28 5.96 34.07 -16.09
C LEU A 28 7.13 33.17 -15.70
N THR A 29 7.11 32.64 -14.48
CA THR A 29 8.17 31.76 -13.99
C THR A 29 7.74 30.31 -13.87
N HIS A 30 6.46 30.07 -13.57
CA HIS A 30 5.94 28.72 -13.30
C HIS A 30 4.49 28.56 -13.75
N GLY A 31 4.11 27.34 -14.15
CA GLY A 31 2.76 27.02 -14.64
C GLY A 31 2.51 27.56 -16.06
N PRO A 32 1.31 28.04 -16.40
CA PRO A 32 0.05 27.82 -15.72
C PRO A 32 -0.36 26.34 -15.67
N VAL A 33 -0.83 25.91 -14.50
CA VAL A 33 -1.45 24.60 -14.29
C VAL A 33 -2.95 24.79 -14.13
N VAL A 34 -3.74 23.96 -14.82
CA VAL A 34 -5.21 24.00 -14.80
C VAL A 34 -5.77 22.81 -14.02
N GLY A 35 -6.75 23.09 -13.16
CA GLY A 35 -7.46 22.12 -12.33
C GLY A 35 -8.80 22.70 -11.87
N GLY A 36 -9.49 22.00 -10.96
CA GLY A 36 -10.82 22.42 -10.49
C GLY A 36 -11.80 22.61 -11.65
N VAL A 37 -11.66 21.79 -12.70
CA VAL A 37 -12.43 21.89 -13.94
C VAL A 37 -13.82 21.32 -13.70
N THR A 38 -14.84 22.02 -14.17
CA THR A 38 -16.22 21.52 -14.19
C THR A 38 -16.72 21.55 -15.62
N SER A 39 -18.02 21.28 -15.80
CA SER A 39 -18.67 21.51 -17.08
C SER A 39 -18.68 22.99 -17.51
N GLN A 40 -18.47 23.94 -16.60
CA GLN A 40 -18.65 25.37 -16.87
C GLN A 40 -17.58 26.27 -16.29
N SER A 41 -16.56 25.74 -15.62
CA SER A 41 -15.51 26.52 -14.97
C SER A 41 -14.16 25.81 -14.99
N ALA A 42 -13.11 26.58 -14.79
CA ALA A 42 -11.76 26.08 -14.58
C ALA A 42 -10.97 27.05 -13.68
N THR A 43 -10.01 26.52 -12.92
CA THR A 43 -9.09 27.28 -12.09
C THR A 43 -7.66 27.08 -12.55
N PHE A 44 -6.88 28.15 -12.56
CA PHE A 44 -5.48 28.15 -12.94
C PHE A 44 -4.63 28.62 -11.77
N VAL A 45 -3.45 28.00 -11.62
CA VAL A 45 -2.38 28.52 -10.78
C VAL A 45 -1.15 28.79 -11.64
N LEU A 46 -0.53 29.95 -11.43
CA LEU A 46 0.75 30.32 -12.04
C LEU A 46 1.54 31.23 -11.11
N ARG A 47 2.82 31.43 -11.42
CA ARG A 47 3.71 32.31 -10.64
C ARG A 47 4.47 33.27 -11.54
N VAL A 48 4.58 34.52 -11.12
CA VAL A 48 5.40 35.57 -11.78
C VAL A 48 6.62 35.93 -10.94
N ASP A 49 7.61 36.64 -11.50
CA ASP A 49 8.85 37.02 -10.80
C ASP A 49 8.77 38.34 -10.03
N ALA A 50 7.75 39.16 -10.28
CA ALA A 50 7.52 40.44 -9.65
C ALA A 50 6.01 40.73 -9.49
N ALA A 51 5.67 41.79 -8.75
CA ALA A 51 4.28 42.18 -8.58
C ALA A 51 3.67 42.60 -9.93
N ALA A 52 2.53 42.01 -10.28
CA ALA A 52 1.83 42.26 -11.54
C ALA A 52 0.35 41.84 -11.45
N ASP A 53 -0.48 42.40 -12.31
CA ASP A 53 -1.86 41.95 -12.48
C ASP A 53 -1.92 40.77 -13.44
N VAL A 54 -2.49 39.64 -12.98
CA VAL A 54 -2.47 38.38 -13.72
C VAL A 54 -3.89 37.89 -14.00
N SER A 55 -4.11 37.42 -15.22
CA SER A 55 -5.30 36.68 -15.65
C SER A 55 -4.91 35.62 -16.69
N VAL A 56 -5.87 34.80 -17.12
CA VAL A 56 -5.69 33.85 -18.23
C VAL A 56 -6.73 34.15 -19.31
N GLU A 57 -6.27 34.24 -20.55
CA GLU A 57 -7.10 34.32 -21.74
C GLU A 57 -7.39 32.91 -22.25
N LEU A 58 -8.65 32.61 -22.58
CA LEU A 58 -9.10 31.32 -23.09
C LEU A 58 -9.89 31.49 -24.38
N ALA A 59 -9.72 30.61 -25.34
CA ALA A 59 -10.53 30.58 -26.56
C ALA A 59 -10.71 29.15 -27.09
N MET A 60 -11.80 28.91 -27.82
CA MET A 60 -12.00 27.64 -28.54
C MET A 60 -11.11 27.54 -29.80
N ASN A 61 -10.63 28.68 -30.30
CA ASN A 61 -9.76 28.78 -31.47
C ASN A 61 -8.31 29.06 -31.06
N LYS A 62 -7.35 28.42 -31.72
CA LYS A 62 -5.91 28.59 -31.45
C LYS A 62 -5.38 30.00 -31.72
N ASP A 63 -6.11 30.80 -32.50
CA ASP A 63 -5.78 32.19 -32.78
C ASP A 63 -6.31 33.17 -31.72
N PHE A 64 -6.95 32.65 -30.66
CA PHE A 64 -7.57 33.42 -29.60
C PHE A 64 -8.68 34.38 -30.10
N SER A 65 -9.36 34.01 -31.18
CA SER A 65 -10.58 34.71 -31.59
C SER A 65 -11.77 34.34 -30.69
N GLY A 66 -12.51 35.35 -30.23
CA GLY A 66 -13.67 35.16 -29.36
C GLY A 66 -13.33 34.79 -27.92
N SER A 67 -12.16 35.23 -27.43
CA SER A 67 -11.67 34.88 -26.09
C SER A 67 -12.61 35.28 -24.96
N VAL A 68 -12.55 34.49 -23.90
CA VAL A 68 -13.01 34.81 -22.55
C VAL A 68 -11.82 34.92 -21.62
N PHE A 69 -11.98 35.59 -20.48
CA PHE A 69 -10.91 35.82 -19.53
C PHE A 69 -11.33 35.33 -18.14
N THR A 70 -10.36 34.86 -17.36
CA THR A 70 -10.55 34.68 -15.92
C THR A 70 -10.76 36.03 -15.22
N ASN A 71 -11.05 35.99 -13.92
CA ASN A 71 -10.80 37.17 -13.09
C ASN A 71 -9.31 37.57 -13.12
N THR A 72 -9.04 38.84 -12.84
CA THR A 72 -7.68 39.37 -12.64
C THR A 72 -7.33 39.36 -11.15
N VAL A 73 -6.12 38.90 -10.81
CA VAL A 73 -5.59 38.88 -9.45
C VAL A 73 -4.19 39.49 -9.46
N SER A 74 -3.91 40.37 -8.50
CA SER A 74 -2.57 40.96 -8.34
C SER A 74 -1.65 39.97 -7.62
N ALA A 75 -0.52 39.64 -8.25
CA ALA A 75 0.56 38.87 -7.64
C ALA A 75 1.37 39.76 -6.70
N ASP A 76 1.78 39.25 -5.54
CA ASP A 76 2.60 39.96 -4.58
C ASP A 76 3.56 39.05 -3.81
N SER A 77 4.47 39.64 -3.03
CA SER A 77 5.44 38.85 -2.27
C SER A 77 4.84 38.07 -1.09
N ALA A 78 3.63 38.39 -0.64
CA ALA A 78 2.99 37.71 0.48
C ALA A 78 2.49 36.31 0.07
N SER A 79 2.07 36.17 -1.18
CA SER A 79 1.67 34.93 -1.85
C SER A 79 2.83 34.23 -2.56
N ASP A 80 4.07 34.71 -2.37
CA ASP A 80 5.22 34.28 -3.18
C ASP A 80 4.95 34.39 -4.69
N TYR A 81 4.21 35.43 -5.08
CA TYR A 81 3.83 35.75 -6.44
C TYR A 81 3.04 34.64 -7.16
N PHE A 82 2.57 33.63 -6.42
CA PHE A 82 1.59 32.69 -6.92
C PHE A 82 0.23 33.38 -6.99
N VAL A 83 -0.47 33.14 -8.08
CA VAL A 83 -1.84 33.61 -8.27
C VAL A 83 -2.73 32.44 -8.63
N LYS A 84 -3.94 32.47 -8.09
CA LYS A 84 -5.02 31.56 -8.43
C LYS A 84 -6.14 32.35 -9.09
N VAL A 85 -6.45 32.02 -10.33
CA VAL A 85 -7.47 32.71 -11.14
C VAL A 85 -8.48 31.70 -11.67
N THR A 86 -9.73 32.10 -11.76
CA THR A 86 -10.87 31.24 -12.11
C THR A 86 -11.70 31.89 -13.21
N VAL A 87 -12.24 31.06 -14.09
CA VAL A 87 -13.24 31.44 -15.10
C VAL A 87 -14.50 30.61 -14.89
N SER A 88 -15.66 31.19 -15.18
CA SER A 88 -16.97 30.53 -15.15
C SER A 88 -17.76 30.87 -16.41
N GLY A 89 -18.83 30.12 -16.69
CA GLY A 89 -19.65 30.30 -17.88
C GLY A 89 -19.01 29.75 -19.16
N LEU A 90 -18.08 28.80 -19.02
CA LEU A 90 -17.55 28.03 -20.14
C LEU A 90 -18.62 27.08 -20.70
N ALA A 91 -18.49 26.72 -21.97
CA ALA A 91 -19.31 25.66 -22.55
C ALA A 91 -18.84 24.29 -22.03
N ALA A 92 -19.78 23.37 -21.79
CA ALA A 92 -19.49 21.99 -21.39
C ALA A 92 -18.92 21.18 -22.55
N ASP A 93 -18.20 20.10 -22.23
CA ASP A 93 -17.59 19.17 -23.20
C ASP A 93 -16.84 19.90 -24.33
N THR A 94 -16.04 20.92 -23.96
CA THR A 94 -15.43 21.83 -24.91
C THR A 94 -13.96 22.00 -24.63
N ARG A 95 -13.13 21.85 -25.68
CA ARG A 95 -11.70 22.15 -25.62
C ARG A 95 -11.45 23.65 -25.70
N TYR A 96 -10.69 24.16 -24.73
CA TYR A 96 -10.20 25.54 -24.69
C TYR A 96 -8.67 25.56 -24.80
N TYR A 97 -8.16 26.46 -25.63
CA TYR A 97 -6.76 26.88 -25.63
C TYR A 97 -6.60 28.06 -24.68
N TYR A 98 -5.48 28.13 -23.97
CA TYR A 98 -5.28 29.17 -22.96
C TYR A 98 -3.86 29.72 -22.95
N ARG A 99 -3.74 30.99 -22.56
CA ARG A 99 -2.44 31.65 -22.33
C ARG A 99 -2.52 32.68 -21.20
N PRO A 100 -1.45 32.84 -20.38
CA PRO A 100 -1.43 33.86 -19.35
C PRO A 100 -1.47 35.28 -19.93
N VAL A 101 -1.99 36.20 -19.14
CA VAL A 101 -1.99 37.64 -19.41
C VAL A 101 -1.43 38.35 -18.18
N ILE A 102 -0.30 39.03 -18.35
CA ILE A 102 0.45 39.70 -17.28
C ILE A 102 0.49 41.20 -17.61
N ASP A 103 0.00 42.04 -16.69
CA ASP A 103 -0.15 43.49 -16.88
C ASP A 103 -0.88 43.87 -18.19
N GLY A 104 -1.89 43.04 -18.54
CA GLY A 104 -2.69 43.21 -19.76
C GLY A 104 -2.00 42.75 -21.05
N MET A 105 -0.79 42.20 -20.99
CA MET A 105 -0.09 41.64 -22.15
C MET A 105 -0.17 40.12 -22.15
N ALA A 106 -0.61 39.53 -23.26
CA ALA A 106 -0.60 38.09 -23.45
C ALA A 106 0.83 37.55 -23.48
N TRP A 107 1.07 36.50 -22.70
CA TRP A 107 2.33 35.79 -22.64
C TRP A 107 2.31 34.61 -23.62
N ASP A 108 3.35 34.47 -24.43
CA ASP A 108 3.42 33.46 -25.49
C ASP A 108 4.88 32.98 -25.70
N ASP A 109 5.12 31.72 -25.41
CA ASP A 109 6.37 30.99 -25.63
C ASP A 109 6.30 30.09 -26.89
N GLY A 110 5.24 30.18 -27.67
CA GLY A 110 4.97 29.33 -28.84
C GLY A 110 4.51 27.92 -28.48
N LEU A 111 4.30 27.62 -27.20
CA LEU A 111 3.85 26.32 -26.73
C LEU A 111 2.33 26.29 -26.60
N GLU A 112 1.71 25.34 -27.29
CA GLU A 112 0.26 25.11 -27.18
C GLU A 112 -0.08 24.62 -25.77
N ARG A 113 -1.17 25.18 -25.23
CA ARG A 113 -1.79 24.78 -23.97
C ARG A 113 -3.29 24.63 -24.17
N SER A 114 -3.85 23.53 -23.73
CA SER A 114 -5.29 23.25 -23.79
C SER A 114 -5.77 22.39 -22.63
N PHE A 115 -7.06 22.49 -22.34
CA PHE A 115 -7.80 21.52 -21.53
C PHE A 115 -9.21 21.40 -22.11
N SER A 116 -10.00 20.42 -21.65
CA SER A 116 -11.42 20.35 -21.98
C SER A 116 -12.26 20.48 -20.71
N THR A 117 -13.33 21.26 -20.78
CA THR A 117 -14.37 21.24 -19.74
C THR A 117 -15.05 19.89 -19.72
N PHE A 118 -15.62 19.52 -18.57
CA PHE A 118 -16.26 18.22 -18.43
C PHE A 118 -17.60 18.16 -19.16
N PRO A 119 -18.08 16.94 -19.49
CA PRO A 119 -19.48 16.73 -19.83
C PRO A 119 -20.40 17.31 -18.76
N PRO A 120 -21.62 17.75 -19.11
CA PRO A 120 -22.58 18.27 -18.15
C PRO A 120 -22.80 17.30 -16.98
N GLU A 121 -22.82 17.83 -15.76
CA GLU A 121 -22.96 17.00 -14.56
C GLU A 121 -24.28 16.22 -14.57
N GLY A 122 -24.20 14.91 -14.35
CA GLY A 122 -25.33 13.98 -14.39
C GLY A 122 -25.68 13.45 -15.78
N GLU A 123 -25.02 13.90 -16.85
CA GLU A 123 -25.22 13.35 -18.20
C GLU A 123 -24.28 12.18 -18.48
N GLU A 124 -24.80 11.12 -19.09
CA GLU A 124 -24.00 9.99 -19.55
C GLU A 124 -22.93 10.45 -20.55
N ALA A 125 -21.68 10.11 -20.28
CA ALA A 125 -20.56 10.45 -21.15
C ALA A 125 -19.58 9.29 -21.29
N SER A 126 -18.88 9.26 -22.41
CA SER A 126 -17.74 8.36 -22.62
C SER A 126 -16.46 9.17 -22.69
N PHE A 127 -15.51 8.85 -21.83
CA PHE A 127 -14.24 9.56 -21.75
C PHE A 127 -13.17 8.68 -21.10
N THR A 128 -11.93 9.08 -21.27
CA THR A 128 -10.77 8.47 -20.61
C THR A 128 -10.17 9.46 -19.63
N PHE A 129 -9.76 8.98 -18.45
CA PHE A 129 -8.91 9.72 -17.54
C PHE A 129 -7.74 8.85 -17.07
N LEU A 130 -6.65 9.51 -16.66
CA LEU A 130 -5.43 8.85 -16.21
C LEU A 130 -5.24 9.04 -14.71
N PHE A 131 -4.47 8.15 -14.07
CA PHE A 131 -4.00 8.37 -12.72
C PHE A 131 -2.67 7.68 -12.40
N GLY A 132 -2.03 8.11 -11.32
CA GLY A 132 -0.79 7.51 -10.80
C GLY A 132 -0.26 8.29 -9.60
N SER A 133 0.87 7.84 -9.05
CA SER A 133 1.53 8.49 -7.91
C SER A 133 3.05 8.42 -8.02
N GLY A 134 3.74 9.07 -7.08
CA GLY A 134 5.18 8.90 -6.92
C GLY A 134 5.98 9.49 -8.07
N GLN A 135 6.11 10.82 -8.08
CA GLN A 135 6.93 11.54 -9.06
C GLN A 135 8.00 12.41 -8.39
N GLN A 136 9.21 12.43 -8.94
CA GLN A 136 10.29 13.27 -8.42
C GLN A 136 10.43 14.59 -9.19
N ALA A 137 11.28 15.48 -8.65
CA ALA A 137 11.73 16.67 -9.36
C ALA A 137 12.94 16.34 -10.25
N GLY A 138 13.14 17.09 -11.35
CA GLY A 138 14.19 16.81 -12.33
C GLY A 138 15.64 16.85 -11.82
N GLY A 139 15.86 17.42 -10.63
CA GLY A 139 17.17 17.45 -9.97
C GLY A 139 17.43 16.29 -9.01
N ASP A 140 16.47 15.42 -8.75
CA ASP A 140 16.62 14.34 -7.79
C ASP A 140 17.45 13.18 -8.38
N PRO A 141 18.48 12.68 -7.67
CA PRO A 141 19.30 11.54 -8.10
C PRO A 141 18.53 10.22 -8.29
N HIS A 142 17.34 10.09 -7.73
CA HIS A 142 16.47 8.93 -7.83
C HIS A 142 15.43 9.06 -8.95
N SER A 143 15.40 10.18 -9.69
CA SER A 143 14.46 10.41 -10.79
C SER A 143 14.81 9.51 -11.98
N ASN A 144 13.78 8.99 -12.65
CA ASN A 144 13.85 8.32 -13.94
C ASN A 144 13.61 9.32 -15.11
N PHE A 145 13.89 10.61 -14.87
CA PHE A 145 13.73 11.73 -15.80
C PHE A 145 12.30 12.02 -16.26
N GLY A 146 11.27 11.43 -15.63
CA GLY A 146 9.87 11.69 -15.96
C GLY A 146 9.47 11.31 -17.39
N THR A 147 10.13 10.33 -18.00
CA THR A 147 9.88 9.97 -19.41
C THR A 147 8.47 9.43 -19.69
N ILE A 148 7.73 9.05 -18.65
CA ILE A 148 6.32 8.63 -18.76
C ILE A 148 5.38 9.80 -19.09
N PHE A 149 5.68 11.04 -18.66
CA PHE A 149 4.73 12.15 -18.78
C PHE A 149 4.43 12.52 -20.24
N PRO A 150 5.42 12.60 -21.15
CA PRO A 150 5.14 12.76 -22.58
C PRO A 150 4.25 11.65 -23.15
N VAL A 151 4.43 10.40 -22.71
CA VAL A 151 3.62 9.24 -23.16
C VAL A 151 2.17 9.40 -22.69
N MET A 152 1.96 9.72 -21.42
CA MET A 152 0.63 10.01 -20.87
C MET A 152 -0.03 11.21 -21.58
N ALA A 153 0.75 12.23 -21.95
CA ALA A 153 0.28 13.39 -22.69
C ALA A 153 -0.12 13.07 -24.15
N GLU A 154 0.20 11.89 -24.68
CA GLU A 154 -0.24 11.42 -26.00
C GLU A 154 -1.58 10.69 -25.94
N GLU A 155 -2.03 10.23 -24.77
CA GLU A 155 -3.33 9.57 -24.58
C GLU A 155 -4.52 10.51 -24.81
N ASP A 156 -4.30 11.83 -24.79
CA ASP A 156 -5.33 12.88 -24.96
C ASP A 156 -6.54 12.69 -24.00
N ALA A 157 -6.25 12.20 -22.79
CA ALA A 157 -7.24 11.98 -21.74
C ALA A 157 -7.86 13.29 -21.23
N LEU A 158 -9.08 13.20 -20.69
CA LEU A 158 -9.86 14.35 -20.23
C LEU A 158 -9.21 15.07 -19.04
N PHE A 159 -8.66 14.28 -18.10
CA PHE A 159 -7.92 14.77 -16.94
C PHE A 159 -6.98 13.69 -16.39
N PHE A 160 -6.08 14.12 -15.50
CA PHE A 160 -5.16 13.27 -14.77
C PHE A 160 -5.35 13.45 -13.24
N LEU A 161 -5.40 12.34 -12.52
CA LEU A 161 -5.46 12.30 -11.05
C LEU A 161 -4.12 11.83 -10.47
N HIS A 162 -3.48 12.66 -9.67
CA HIS A 162 -2.29 12.26 -8.93
C HIS A 162 -2.66 11.83 -7.50
N GLN A 163 -2.18 10.67 -7.07
CA GLN A 163 -2.54 10.06 -5.78
C GLN A 163 -1.48 10.30 -4.70
N GLY A 164 -0.88 11.50 -4.72
CA GLY A 164 0.13 11.90 -3.74
C GLY A 164 1.55 11.44 -4.05
N ASP A 165 2.48 11.87 -3.20
CA ASP A 165 3.91 11.98 -3.46
C ASP A 165 4.20 12.90 -4.65
N TRP A 166 3.63 14.10 -4.59
CA TRP A 166 3.63 15.10 -5.64
C TRP A 166 5.02 15.72 -5.86
N THR A 167 5.79 15.89 -4.79
CA THR A 167 7.08 16.61 -4.82
C THR A 167 8.24 15.93 -4.09
N TYR A 168 8.01 14.86 -3.31
CA TYR A 168 9.02 14.20 -2.46
C TYR A 168 9.97 15.16 -1.67
N PRO A 169 9.54 16.34 -1.19
CA PRO A 169 10.42 17.40 -0.67
C PRO A 169 11.21 16.99 0.59
N ASP A 170 10.74 15.98 1.30
CA ASP A 170 11.40 15.39 2.46
C ASP A 170 12.57 14.45 2.07
N THR A 171 12.62 13.99 0.82
CA THR A 171 13.70 13.14 0.27
C THR A 171 14.56 13.83 -0.79
N THR A 172 14.05 14.87 -1.47
CA THR A 172 14.67 15.43 -2.70
C THR A 172 15.60 16.63 -2.50
N ASP A 173 15.58 17.34 -1.37
CA ASP A 173 16.47 18.50 -1.17
C ASP A 173 17.79 18.08 -0.50
N ALA A 174 18.60 17.31 -1.23
CA ALA A 174 20.02 17.04 -0.97
C ALA A 174 20.41 16.32 0.35
N GLU A 175 19.49 15.75 1.13
CA GLU A 175 19.82 14.98 2.33
C GLU A 175 19.06 13.65 2.42
N ALA A 176 19.46 12.68 1.60
CA ALA A 176 19.24 11.28 1.93
C ALA A 176 19.90 10.99 3.30
N GLY A 177 19.10 10.95 4.36
CA GLY A 177 19.52 10.44 5.67
C GLY A 177 19.37 11.38 6.87
N ASN A 178 18.66 12.50 6.79
CA ASN A 178 18.37 13.33 7.96
C ASN A 178 16.93 13.11 8.46
N PRO A 179 16.71 12.30 9.53
CA PRO A 179 15.40 12.15 10.18
C PRO A 179 14.86 13.46 10.81
N GLY A 180 15.52 14.60 10.59
CA GLY A 180 15.06 15.94 10.92
C GLY A 180 14.51 16.75 9.74
N ASN A 181 14.37 16.21 8.53
CA ASN A 181 13.86 16.95 7.35
C ASN A 181 12.33 17.14 7.35
N TYR A 182 11.81 17.77 8.41
CA TYR A 182 10.41 18.17 8.52
C TYR A 182 10.20 19.48 7.73
N PHE A 183 10.25 19.38 6.40
CA PHE A 183 10.12 20.54 5.52
C PHE A 183 8.86 21.41 5.80
N PRO A 184 7.67 20.87 6.18
CA PRO A 184 6.50 21.71 6.37
C PRO A 184 6.56 22.58 7.61
N LEU A 185 7.50 22.36 8.54
CA LEU A 185 7.67 23.25 9.68
C LEU A 185 8.02 24.68 9.25
N ASP A 186 8.66 24.84 8.09
CA ASP A 186 8.89 26.14 7.46
C ASP A 186 8.06 26.24 6.18
N TYR A 187 7.06 27.13 6.20
CA TYR A 187 6.20 27.36 5.04
C TYR A 187 6.96 27.74 3.76
N ARG A 188 8.17 28.32 3.87
CA ARG A 188 9.01 28.66 2.71
C ARG A 188 9.51 27.42 1.97
N ASN A 189 9.72 26.31 2.69
CA ASN A 189 10.12 25.05 2.07
C ASN A 189 8.94 24.42 1.34
N VAL A 190 7.73 24.52 1.90
CA VAL A 190 6.49 24.15 1.19
C VAL A 190 6.36 24.96 -0.10
N GLN A 191 6.55 26.29 -0.06
CA GLN A 191 6.54 27.11 -1.27
C GLN A 191 7.61 26.68 -2.28
N SER A 192 8.81 26.33 -1.80
CA SER A 192 9.90 25.83 -2.65
C SER A 192 9.51 24.53 -3.38
N SER A 193 8.81 23.61 -2.70
CA SER A 193 8.39 22.34 -3.33
C SER A 193 7.35 22.54 -4.44
N TYR A 194 6.42 23.49 -4.30
CA TYR A 194 5.52 23.82 -5.41
C TYR A 194 6.23 24.54 -6.56
N ARG A 195 7.22 25.40 -6.27
CA ARG A 195 8.03 26.00 -7.34
C ARG A 195 8.76 24.93 -8.13
N SER A 196 9.47 24.02 -7.48
CA SER A 196 10.24 22.96 -8.17
C SER A 196 9.36 22.08 -9.05
N ARG A 197 8.09 21.91 -8.69
CA ARG A 197 7.13 21.21 -9.52
C ARG A 197 6.90 21.96 -10.83
N TYR A 198 6.47 23.21 -10.74
CA TYR A 198 5.88 23.99 -11.83
C TYR A 198 6.88 24.64 -12.81
N THR A 199 8.13 24.20 -12.80
CA THR A 199 9.16 24.65 -13.75
C THR A 199 8.94 24.04 -15.14
N TYR A 200 9.63 24.61 -16.15
CA TYR A 200 9.56 24.19 -17.56
C TYR A 200 10.74 23.32 -18.02
N ASP A 201 11.57 22.87 -17.08
CA ASP A 201 12.75 22.04 -17.34
C ASP A 201 12.50 20.56 -17.01
N TYR A 202 11.25 20.17 -16.76
CA TYR A 202 10.89 18.83 -16.33
C TYR A 202 9.68 18.27 -17.11
N PRO A 203 9.77 17.05 -17.69
CA PRO A 203 8.81 16.58 -18.69
C PRO A 203 7.33 16.53 -18.30
N MET A 204 6.98 16.58 -17.02
CA MET A 204 5.57 16.75 -16.63
C MET A 204 4.95 18.01 -17.21
N GLU A 205 5.74 19.02 -17.62
CA GLU A 205 5.14 20.18 -18.26
C GLU A 205 4.38 19.83 -19.54
N THR A 206 4.75 18.72 -20.20
CA THR A 206 4.02 18.19 -21.35
C THR A 206 2.60 17.73 -21.01
N LEU A 207 2.37 17.26 -19.78
CA LEU A 207 1.11 16.70 -19.32
C LEU A 207 0.11 17.80 -18.95
N TRP A 208 0.44 18.69 -18.01
CA TRP A 208 -0.51 19.73 -17.57
C TRP A 208 -0.77 20.83 -18.61
N ARG A 209 0.01 20.87 -19.70
CA ARG A 209 -0.28 21.74 -20.85
C ARG A 209 -1.39 21.18 -21.72
N LYS A 210 -1.71 19.88 -21.61
CA LYS A 210 -2.69 19.21 -22.47
C LYS A 210 -3.95 18.75 -21.75
N MET A 211 -3.90 18.59 -20.44
CA MET A 211 -5.03 18.12 -19.64
C MET A 211 -5.06 18.77 -18.26
N ALA A 212 -6.26 18.79 -17.67
CA ALA A 212 -6.44 19.23 -16.30
C ALA A 212 -5.86 18.21 -15.31
N VAL A 213 -5.39 18.70 -14.17
CA VAL A 213 -4.85 17.87 -13.09
C VAL A 213 -5.61 18.11 -11.80
N ASP A 214 -5.75 17.05 -11.02
CA ASP A 214 -6.21 17.08 -9.65
C ASP A 214 -5.34 16.13 -8.80
N TYR A 215 -5.22 16.38 -7.48
CA TYR A 215 -4.46 15.48 -6.62
C TYR A 215 -4.88 15.50 -5.15
N THR A 216 -4.48 14.48 -4.41
CA THR A 216 -4.49 14.44 -2.94
C THR A 216 -3.12 14.07 -2.41
N TYR A 217 -2.88 14.33 -1.13
CA TYR A 217 -1.61 13.99 -0.49
C TYR A 217 -1.41 12.50 -0.29
N ASP A 218 -0.14 12.12 -0.30
CA ASP A 218 0.39 10.98 0.40
C ASP A 218 1.47 11.40 1.40
N ASP A 219 2.24 10.46 1.94
CA ASP A 219 3.14 10.71 3.06
C ASP A 219 4.25 11.70 2.76
N HIS A 220 4.86 11.65 1.57
CA HIS A 220 5.94 12.56 1.21
C HIS A 220 5.46 13.99 0.89
N ASP A 221 4.15 14.22 0.74
CA ASP A 221 3.59 15.58 0.64
C ASP A 221 3.41 16.25 2.02
N LEU A 222 3.43 15.44 3.08
CA LEU A 222 3.38 15.90 4.45
C LEU A 222 4.76 15.80 5.06
N VAL A 223 5.30 14.63 5.40
CA VAL A 223 6.65 14.47 5.96
C VAL A 223 6.93 13.02 6.33
N ASP A 224 8.06 12.46 5.90
CA ASP A 224 8.55 11.13 6.33
C ASP A 224 7.63 9.99 5.86
N ASN A 225 8.21 8.80 5.75
CA ASN A 225 7.44 7.62 5.41
C ASN A 225 6.40 7.35 6.49
N ASN A 226 5.20 6.96 6.07
CA ASN A 226 4.14 6.52 6.97
C ASN A 226 3.67 7.60 7.97
N CYS A 227 3.64 8.87 7.56
CA CYS A 227 3.23 10.00 8.40
C CYS A 227 1.74 10.00 8.81
N ASP A 228 1.42 10.44 10.02
CA ASP A 228 0.06 10.43 10.58
C ASP A 228 -0.34 11.78 11.21
N TYR A 229 -1.53 11.88 11.80
CA TYR A 229 -2.02 13.16 12.35
C TYR A 229 -1.12 13.77 13.44
N THR A 230 -0.20 13.00 14.04
CA THR A 230 0.70 13.44 15.11
C THR A 230 1.93 14.18 14.59
N TYR A 231 2.22 14.10 13.29
CA TYR A 231 3.35 14.78 12.69
C TYR A 231 3.11 16.31 12.62
N PRO A 232 4.08 17.13 13.04
CA PRO A 232 3.92 18.58 13.05
C PRO A 232 4.10 19.20 11.66
N GLY A 233 3.42 20.32 11.39
CA GLY A 233 3.56 21.10 10.15
C GLY A 233 2.61 20.70 9.02
N ILE A 234 1.77 19.68 9.21
CA ILE A 234 0.75 19.26 8.23
C ILE A 234 -0.12 20.44 7.78
N GLU A 235 -0.44 21.37 8.69
CA GLU A 235 -1.19 22.58 8.40
C GLU A 235 -0.53 23.48 7.34
N ASN A 236 0.80 23.51 7.28
CA ASN A 236 1.53 24.28 6.29
C ASN A 236 1.51 23.59 4.93
N SER A 237 1.56 22.25 4.88
CA SER A 237 1.32 21.51 3.64
C SER A 237 -0.08 21.82 3.12
N ILE A 238 -1.14 21.59 3.92
CA ILE A 238 -2.54 21.88 3.57
C ILE A 238 -2.71 23.32 3.07
N ARG A 239 -2.10 24.28 3.76
CA ARG A 239 -2.06 25.68 3.33
C ARG A 239 -1.41 25.83 1.95
N GLY A 240 -0.29 25.17 1.71
CA GLY A 240 0.39 25.18 0.43
C GLY A 240 -0.48 24.67 -0.72
N TYR A 241 -1.22 23.58 -0.53
CA TYR A 241 -2.18 23.09 -1.54
C TYR A 241 -3.28 24.09 -1.81
N ARG A 242 -3.81 24.71 -0.76
CA ARG A 242 -4.84 25.75 -0.89
C ARG A 242 -4.36 27.00 -1.60
N GLU A 243 -3.09 27.38 -1.45
CA GLU A 243 -2.55 28.58 -2.06
C GLU A 243 -1.97 28.32 -3.47
N MET A 244 -1.35 27.16 -3.69
CA MET A 244 -0.49 26.89 -4.86
C MET A 244 -0.96 25.71 -5.74
N PHE A 245 -2.13 25.12 -5.50
CA PHE A 245 -2.73 24.12 -6.39
C PHE A 245 -4.15 24.50 -6.84
N PRO A 246 -4.54 24.28 -8.12
CA PRO A 246 -5.89 24.57 -8.62
C PRO A 246 -6.92 23.49 -8.19
N HIS A 247 -7.21 23.41 -6.90
CA HIS A 247 -8.10 22.40 -6.32
C HIS A 247 -9.61 22.70 -6.42
N TYR A 248 -10.43 21.67 -6.26
CA TYR A 248 -11.88 21.78 -5.99
C TYR A 248 -12.18 22.27 -4.56
N PRO A 249 -13.40 22.77 -4.27
CA PRO A 249 -13.76 23.17 -2.91
C PRO A 249 -13.52 22.07 -1.87
N LEU A 250 -12.77 22.41 -0.83
CA LEU A 250 -12.47 21.50 0.28
C LEU A 250 -13.58 21.55 1.34
N PRO A 251 -14.18 20.42 1.76
CA PRO A 251 -15.21 20.39 2.80
C PRO A 251 -14.70 20.84 4.18
N SER A 252 -13.41 20.68 4.47
CA SER A 252 -12.78 21.11 5.72
C SER A 252 -11.33 21.56 5.47
N PRO A 253 -11.12 22.76 4.93
CA PRO A 253 -9.84 23.23 4.39
C PRO A 253 -8.71 23.42 5.42
N GLU A 254 -8.99 23.27 6.71
CA GLU A 254 -7.97 23.32 7.77
C GLU A 254 -7.54 21.92 8.23
N GLU A 255 -8.21 20.87 7.76
CA GLU A 255 -8.12 19.53 8.36
C GLU A 255 -7.66 18.43 7.41
N GLY A 256 -7.59 18.75 6.13
CA GLY A 256 -7.09 17.88 5.08
C GLY A 256 -7.55 18.38 3.71
N VAL A 257 -7.13 17.66 2.68
CA VAL A 257 -7.36 18.06 1.28
C VAL A 257 -8.37 17.18 0.56
N TRP A 258 -9.13 16.35 1.28
CA TRP A 258 -10.17 15.51 0.66
C TRP A 258 -11.26 16.36 0.01
N HIS A 259 -11.79 15.90 -1.11
CA HIS A 259 -12.80 16.62 -1.87
C HIS A 259 -13.45 15.70 -2.91
N LYS A 260 -14.46 16.22 -3.62
CA LYS A 260 -15.18 15.48 -4.65
C LYS A 260 -15.45 16.40 -5.84
N PHE A 261 -15.45 15.84 -7.03
CA PHE A 261 -15.99 16.47 -8.22
C PHE A 261 -16.83 15.49 -9.05
N THR A 262 -17.62 16.04 -9.98
CA THR A 262 -18.50 15.29 -10.87
C THR A 262 -18.07 15.55 -12.32
N CYS A 263 -17.97 14.50 -13.12
CA CYS A 263 -17.64 14.55 -14.54
C CYS A 263 -18.66 13.71 -15.32
N GLY A 264 -19.61 14.34 -16.01
CA GLY A 264 -20.73 13.60 -16.59
C GLY A 264 -21.50 12.80 -15.53
N ASN A 265 -21.67 11.51 -15.77
CA ASN A 265 -22.29 10.52 -14.90
C ASN A 265 -21.29 9.82 -13.95
N VAL A 266 -20.16 10.45 -13.66
CA VAL A 266 -19.10 9.93 -12.79
C VAL A 266 -18.85 10.86 -11.62
N ASP A 267 -18.86 10.30 -10.41
CA ASP A 267 -18.40 10.96 -9.19
C ASP A 267 -16.99 10.46 -8.82
N VAL A 268 -16.07 11.38 -8.54
CA VAL A 268 -14.73 11.05 -8.03
C VAL A 268 -14.59 11.60 -6.61
N PHE A 269 -14.34 10.71 -5.66
CA PHE A 269 -14.07 11.02 -4.25
C PHE A 269 -12.57 10.91 -4.01
N MET A 270 -11.93 12.06 -3.83
CA MET A 270 -10.50 12.17 -3.54
C MET A 270 -10.32 12.15 -2.02
N VAL A 271 -9.69 11.10 -1.47
CA VAL A 271 -9.46 10.95 -0.02
C VAL A 271 -8.03 11.29 0.39
N ASP A 272 -7.90 11.86 1.58
CA ASP A 272 -6.64 12.19 2.26
C ASP A 272 -6.32 11.08 3.27
N ASN A 273 -5.32 10.25 2.95
CA ASN A 273 -4.93 9.08 3.75
C ASN A 273 -4.09 9.44 4.99
N ARG A 274 -3.65 10.69 5.14
CA ARG A 274 -2.60 11.03 6.11
C ARG A 274 -3.07 12.01 7.19
N ALA A 275 -3.79 13.08 6.84
CA ALA A 275 -4.10 14.17 7.76
C ALA A 275 -4.95 13.76 8.99
N GLN A 276 -5.76 12.71 8.86
CA GLN A 276 -6.67 12.25 9.93
C GLN A 276 -6.38 10.85 10.47
N ARG A 277 -5.34 10.16 10.01
CA ARG A 277 -5.15 8.74 10.36
C ARG A 277 -4.50 8.51 11.70
N SER A 278 -4.91 7.44 12.38
CA SER A 278 -4.23 6.97 13.59
C SER A 278 -2.78 6.54 13.29
N PRO A 279 -1.84 6.67 14.25
CA PRO A 279 -0.47 6.18 14.06
C PRO A 279 -0.43 4.69 13.78
N ASN A 280 0.13 4.29 12.63
CA ASN A 280 0.15 2.90 12.16
C ASN A 280 0.70 1.92 13.22
N MET A 281 1.73 2.34 13.95
CA MET A 281 2.39 1.52 14.98
C MET A 281 1.49 1.19 16.18
N GLU A 282 0.40 1.94 16.43
CA GLU A 282 -0.59 1.58 17.45
C GLU A 282 -1.33 0.28 17.12
N ALA A 283 -1.26 -0.18 15.87
CA ALA A 283 -1.85 -1.45 15.48
C ALA A 283 -1.10 -2.67 16.04
N PHE A 284 0.11 -2.50 16.59
CA PHE A 284 0.93 -3.61 17.07
C PHE A 284 1.00 -3.66 18.59
N VAL A 285 0.99 -4.89 19.12
CA VAL A 285 1.32 -5.17 20.53
C VAL A 285 2.52 -6.08 20.61
N THR A 286 3.40 -5.79 21.57
CA THR A 286 4.61 -6.57 21.82
C THR A 286 4.39 -7.52 22.98
N LEU A 287 4.60 -8.81 22.76
CA LEU A 287 4.65 -9.83 23.79
C LEU A 287 6.10 -10.04 24.27
N PRO A 288 6.32 -10.22 25.58
CA PRO A 288 7.66 -10.44 26.11
C PRO A 288 8.25 -11.77 25.62
N PRO A 289 9.58 -11.94 25.67
CA PRO A 289 10.23 -13.21 25.40
C PRO A 289 9.61 -14.34 26.22
N ASN A 290 9.56 -15.52 25.63
CA ASN A 290 8.99 -16.69 26.26
C ASN A 290 9.91 -17.91 26.07
N PRO A 291 9.65 -19.06 26.72
CA PRO A 291 10.55 -20.22 26.64
C PRO A 291 10.80 -20.77 25.23
N TYR A 292 10.05 -20.33 24.22
CA TYR A 292 10.21 -20.72 22.81
C TYR A 292 10.92 -19.66 21.97
N PHE A 293 10.81 -18.38 22.33
CA PHE A 293 11.40 -17.25 21.60
C PHE A 293 12.17 -16.37 22.59
N SER A 294 13.48 -16.29 22.40
CA SER A 294 14.37 -15.46 23.22
C SER A 294 14.17 -13.96 23.03
N GLU A 295 13.48 -13.58 21.96
CA GLU A 295 13.14 -12.20 21.62
C GLU A 295 11.65 -11.94 21.82
N GLU A 296 11.30 -10.66 21.85
CA GLU A 296 9.92 -10.20 21.86
C GLU A 296 9.14 -10.70 20.63
N THR A 297 7.81 -10.68 20.68
CA THR A 297 6.98 -11.10 19.53
C THR A 297 5.88 -10.08 19.30
N TRP A 298 5.85 -9.50 18.10
CA TRP A 298 4.81 -8.57 17.69
C TRP A 298 3.54 -9.31 17.29
N MET A 299 2.40 -8.73 17.59
CA MET A 299 1.10 -9.16 17.10
C MET A 299 0.35 -7.95 16.57
N PHE A 300 -0.34 -8.11 15.45
CA PHE A 300 -1.23 -7.08 14.95
C PHE A 300 -2.59 -7.15 15.66
N ARG A 301 -2.89 -6.13 16.46
CA ARG A 301 -4.10 -5.98 17.26
C ARG A 301 -4.51 -4.50 17.34
N PRO A 302 -5.05 -3.92 16.26
CA PRO A 302 -5.46 -2.53 16.25
C PRO A 302 -6.50 -2.26 17.34
N PRO A 303 -6.32 -1.19 18.13
CA PRO A 303 -7.27 -0.80 19.15
C PRO A 303 -8.57 -0.32 18.52
N MET A 304 -9.63 -0.28 19.32
CA MET A 304 -10.90 0.33 18.90
C MET A 304 -10.68 1.82 18.61
N GLY A 305 -11.19 2.30 17.49
CA GLY A 305 -11.00 3.68 17.03
C GLY A 305 -9.75 3.91 16.18
N HIS A 306 -8.93 2.87 15.92
CA HIS A 306 -7.79 2.95 15.02
C HIS A 306 -8.27 3.04 13.56
N ARG A 307 -8.24 4.25 12.99
CA ARG A 307 -8.91 4.57 11.72
C ARG A 307 -8.05 5.43 10.80
N LEU A 308 -8.20 5.20 9.51
CA LEU A 308 -7.48 5.91 8.45
C LEU A 308 -8.11 7.28 8.18
N LEU A 309 -9.42 7.33 7.97
CA LEU A 309 -10.13 8.55 7.56
C LEU A 309 -10.83 9.29 8.73
N SER A 310 -10.57 8.89 9.97
CA SER A 310 -11.20 9.49 11.17
C SER A 310 -10.51 9.11 12.49
N GLY A 311 -9.19 8.87 12.46
CA GLY A 311 -8.40 8.50 13.63
C GLY A 311 -8.06 9.65 14.57
N LYS A 312 -7.97 10.89 14.06
CA LYS A 312 -7.63 12.10 14.81
C LYS A 312 -8.69 12.42 15.89
N PRO A 313 -8.32 12.44 17.19
CA PRO A 313 -9.24 12.82 18.27
C PRO A 313 -9.73 14.26 18.15
N GLY A 314 -10.94 14.54 18.66
CA GLY A 314 -11.46 15.91 18.74
C GLY A 314 -12.09 16.46 17.45
N PHE A 315 -12.38 15.60 16.47
CA PHE A 315 -13.05 15.94 15.20
C PHE A 315 -14.56 15.62 15.06
N PRO A 316 -15.46 15.95 16.01
CA PRO A 316 -16.90 15.90 15.80
C PRO A 316 -17.49 17.26 15.34
N PRO A 317 -18.53 17.29 14.48
CA PRO A 317 -19.33 16.16 14.02
C PRO A 317 -19.04 15.65 12.59
N PHE A 318 -18.15 16.31 11.83
CA PHE A 318 -17.92 16.04 10.40
C PHE A 318 -16.45 15.68 10.14
N ASN A 319 -16.10 14.41 10.29
CA ASN A 319 -14.79 13.88 9.86
C ASN A 319 -14.86 13.36 8.42
N GLN A 320 -13.70 13.11 7.80
CA GLN A 320 -13.61 12.71 6.40
C GLN A 320 -14.38 11.40 6.11
N LEU A 321 -14.32 10.41 7.00
CA LEU A 321 -15.08 9.16 6.81
C LEU A 321 -16.58 9.45 6.66
N ASN A 322 -17.18 10.22 7.57
CA ASN A 322 -18.61 10.56 7.48
C ASN A 322 -18.95 11.33 6.20
N TRP A 323 -18.07 12.23 5.75
CA TRP A 323 -18.23 12.94 4.49
C TRP A 323 -18.25 11.97 3.29
N LEU A 324 -17.33 11.00 3.26
CA LEU A 324 -17.27 9.98 2.20
C LEU A 324 -18.53 9.12 2.19
N LEU A 325 -18.97 8.62 3.36
CA LEU A 325 -20.17 7.79 3.47
C LEU A 325 -21.41 8.53 2.94
N GLN A 326 -21.64 9.76 3.43
CA GLN A 326 -22.77 10.58 2.98
C GLN A 326 -22.66 10.96 1.51
N GLY A 327 -21.45 11.20 1.02
CA GLY A 327 -21.20 11.51 -0.38
C GLY A 327 -21.58 10.36 -1.31
N LEU A 328 -21.17 9.13 -0.95
CA LEU A 328 -21.52 7.91 -1.68
C LEU A 328 -23.03 7.63 -1.63
N GLU A 329 -23.66 7.75 -0.46
CA GLU A 329 -25.11 7.53 -0.30
C GLU A 329 -25.95 8.52 -1.12
N ASN A 330 -25.51 9.78 -1.19
CA ASN A 330 -26.24 10.83 -1.91
C ASN A 330 -25.88 10.91 -3.40
N SER A 331 -24.84 10.22 -3.84
CA SER A 331 -24.39 10.21 -5.24
C SER A 331 -25.50 9.72 -6.18
N GLN A 332 -25.75 10.48 -7.24
CA GLN A 332 -26.65 10.10 -8.34
C GLN A 332 -25.88 9.67 -9.60
N ALA A 333 -24.54 9.61 -9.53
CA ALA A 333 -23.69 9.20 -10.64
C ALA A 333 -23.82 7.69 -10.90
N ASP A 334 -23.64 7.25 -12.14
CA ASP A 334 -23.62 5.82 -12.46
C ASP A 334 -22.37 5.14 -11.91
N TRP A 335 -21.23 5.85 -11.90
CA TRP A 335 -19.95 5.36 -11.43
C TRP A 335 -19.40 6.22 -10.29
N LYS A 336 -18.84 5.57 -9.26
CA LYS A 336 -18.18 6.24 -8.14
C LYS A 336 -16.75 5.73 -8.04
N PHE A 337 -15.77 6.60 -8.24
CA PHE A 337 -14.37 6.29 -7.98
C PHE A 337 -13.96 6.83 -6.62
N ILE A 338 -13.31 6.01 -5.82
CA ILE A 338 -12.60 6.45 -4.61
C ILE A 338 -11.10 6.44 -4.95
N SER A 339 -10.52 7.62 -5.04
CA SER A 339 -9.10 7.83 -5.30
C SER A 339 -8.35 8.01 -3.99
N THR A 340 -7.37 7.14 -3.74
CA THR A 340 -6.64 7.06 -2.46
C THR A 340 -5.13 6.97 -2.69
N GLY A 341 -4.33 7.51 -1.77
CA GLY A 341 -2.87 7.46 -1.85
C GLY A 341 -2.34 6.03 -1.73
N THR A 342 -2.84 5.27 -0.75
CA THR A 342 -2.39 3.89 -0.49
C THR A 342 -3.39 2.83 -0.94
N PRO A 343 -2.93 1.61 -1.31
CA PRO A 343 -3.80 0.51 -1.71
C PRO A 343 -4.87 0.13 -0.70
N PHE A 344 -6.08 -0.11 -1.22
CA PHE A 344 -7.27 -0.47 -0.49
C PHE A 344 -7.30 -1.94 -0.06
N ASN A 345 -6.89 -2.87 -0.94
CA ASN A 345 -7.15 -4.31 -0.83
C ASN A 345 -7.00 -4.88 0.61
N PRO A 346 -8.10 -5.25 1.29
CA PRO A 346 -8.04 -5.83 2.64
C PRO A 346 -7.26 -7.16 2.69
N GLY A 347 -7.02 -7.81 1.55
CA GLY A 347 -6.19 -9.00 1.42
C GLY A 347 -4.73 -8.80 1.87
N PHE A 348 -4.18 -7.57 1.82
CA PHE A 348 -2.86 -7.24 2.36
C PHE A 348 -2.73 -7.56 3.87
N ARG A 349 -3.85 -7.68 4.59
CA ARG A 349 -3.88 -8.15 5.97
C ARG A 349 -3.16 -9.49 6.15
N ALA A 350 -3.22 -10.35 5.13
CA ALA A 350 -2.57 -11.65 5.17
C ALA A 350 -1.03 -11.54 5.07
N ALA A 351 -0.51 -10.53 4.37
CA ALA A 351 0.92 -10.24 4.31
C ALA A 351 1.45 -9.79 5.69
N ILE A 352 0.71 -8.92 6.39
CA ILE A 352 1.04 -8.51 7.77
C ILE A 352 1.14 -9.75 8.68
N GLU A 353 0.15 -10.64 8.64
CA GLU A 353 0.11 -11.82 9.50
C GLU A 353 1.19 -12.86 9.15
N LEU A 354 1.48 -13.06 7.87
CA LEU A 354 2.57 -13.93 7.43
C LEU A 354 3.92 -13.41 7.93
N ALA A 355 4.18 -12.11 7.76
CA ALA A 355 5.41 -11.50 8.24
C ALA A 355 5.56 -11.67 9.77
N LEU A 356 4.51 -11.42 10.54
CA LEU A 356 4.50 -11.65 11.99
C LEU A 356 4.66 -13.13 12.37
N LEU A 357 4.18 -14.07 11.57
CA LEU A 357 4.40 -15.51 11.79
C LEU A 357 5.88 -15.89 11.61
N LEU A 358 6.56 -15.25 10.66
CA LEU A 358 7.95 -15.54 10.29
C LEU A 358 8.98 -14.71 11.09
N GLN A 359 8.54 -13.79 11.94
CA GLN A 359 9.42 -12.82 12.62
C GLN A 359 10.51 -13.40 13.52
N ASN A 360 10.38 -14.66 13.95
CA ASN A 360 11.39 -15.33 14.78
C ASN A 360 12.04 -16.52 14.04
N ASP A 361 11.83 -16.65 12.73
CA ASP A 361 12.42 -17.70 11.92
C ASP A 361 13.72 -17.20 11.26
N PRO A 362 14.90 -17.73 11.64
CA PRO A 362 16.18 -17.27 11.11
C PRO A 362 16.38 -17.56 9.61
N ARG A 363 15.48 -18.34 8.99
CA ARG A 363 15.47 -18.55 7.52
C ARG A 363 14.89 -17.35 6.77
N TYR A 364 14.03 -16.58 7.43
CA TYR A 364 13.25 -15.51 6.82
C TYR A 364 13.44 -14.16 7.55
N ASN A 365 14.14 -14.11 8.68
CA ASN A 365 14.37 -12.88 9.41
C ASN A 365 15.87 -12.65 9.69
N PRO A 366 16.52 -11.67 9.02
CA PRO A 366 15.97 -10.81 7.95
C PRO A 366 15.87 -11.52 6.59
N ILE A 367 15.01 -11.02 5.70
CA ILE A 367 15.12 -11.28 4.26
C ILE A 367 16.15 -10.34 3.64
N ILE A 368 16.77 -10.77 2.55
CA ILE A 368 17.72 -9.94 1.80
C ILE A 368 17.00 -9.32 0.60
N THR A 369 16.94 -7.99 0.56
CA THR A 369 16.43 -7.20 -0.57
C THR A 369 17.58 -6.49 -1.28
N PRO A 370 17.39 -5.99 -2.51
CA PRO A 370 18.40 -5.14 -3.17
C PRO A 370 18.81 -3.91 -2.34
N GLU A 371 17.91 -3.37 -1.52
CA GLU A 371 18.11 -2.20 -0.66
C GLU A 371 18.78 -2.55 0.67
N GLY A 372 18.83 -3.83 1.05
CA GLY A 372 19.46 -4.32 2.27
C GLY A 372 18.67 -5.42 2.99
N PRO A 373 19.16 -5.87 4.15
CA PRO A 373 18.40 -6.81 4.99
C PRO A 373 17.18 -6.10 5.60
N VAL A 374 16.00 -6.68 5.42
CA VAL A 374 14.73 -6.20 6.00
C VAL A 374 14.19 -7.26 6.94
N THR A 375 13.84 -6.85 8.15
CA THR A 375 13.23 -7.74 9.14
C THR A 375 11.76 -7.97 8.82
N MET A 376 11.25 -9.13 9.23
CA MET A 376 9.83 -9.44 9.10
C MET A 376 8.90 -8.50 9.89
N ARG A 377 9.43 -7.79 10.90
CA ARG A 377 8.65 -6.75 11.60
C ARG A 377 8.54 -5.47 10.77
N GLU A 378 9.62 -5.08 10.10
CA GLU A 378 9.60 -3.97 9.14
C GLU A 378 8.66 -4.27 7.98
N VAL A 379 8.67 -5.51 7.45
CA VAL A 379 7.69 -5.96 6.45
C VAL A 379 6.26 -5.82 6.97
N ALA A 380 5.98 -6.26 8.21
CA ALA A 380 4.64 -6.14 8.80
C ALA A 380 4.21 -4.68 8.99
N ALA A 381 5.13 -3.81 9.44
CA ALA A 381 4.88 -2.38 9.61
C ALA A 381 4.57 -1.70 8.27
N GLU A 382 5.33 -2.04 7.22
CA GLU A 382 5.13 -1.49 5.88
C GLU A 382 3.75 -1.83 5.29
N PHE A 383 3.34 -3.10 5.38
CA PHE A 383 2.00 -3.49 4.93
C PHE A 383 0.87 -2.90 5.80
N SER A 384 1.16 -2.51 7.04
CA SER A 384 0.18 -1.86 7.91
C SER A 384 -0.02 -0.36 7.63
N ASP A 385 0.82 0.26 6.82
CA ASP A 385 0.63 1.66 6.42
C ASP A 385 -0.59 1.87 5.51
N LYS A 386 -0.96 0.80 4.79
CA LYS A 386 -2.05 0.76 3.81
C LYS A 386 -3.39 0.52 4.49
N TRP A 387 -4.48 0.50 3.72
CA TRP A 387 -5.84 0.30 4.28
C TRP A 387 -5.99 -0.94 5.14
N ALA A 388 -5.28 -2.04 4.83
CA ALA A 388 -5.27 -3.27 5.63
C ALA A 388 -4.79 -3.09 7.08
N GLY A 389 -4.06 -2.00 7.37
CA GLY A 389 -3.72 -1.55 8.72
C GLY A 389 -4.91 -1.04 9.55
N PHE A 390 -5.98 -0.61 8.87
CA PHE A 390 -7.10 0.11 9.46
C PHE A 390 -8.44 -0.62 9.25
N PRO A 391 -8.59 -1.86 9.75
CA PRO A 391 -9.72 -2.73 9.45
C PRO A 391 -11.08 -2.14 9.88
N GLU A 392 -11.11 -1.26 10.89
CA GLU A 392 -12.34 -0.59 11.30
C GLU A 392 -12.83 0.41 10.25
N THR A 393 -11.93 1.11 9.54
CA THR A 393 -12.32 2.04 8.47
C THR A 393 -12.88 1.27 7.28
N ILE A 394 -12.20 0.20 6.87
CA ILE A 394 -12.68 -0.73 5.82
C ILE A 394 -14.08 -1.24 6.17
N PHE A 395 -14.25 -1.76 7.39
CA PHE A 395 -15.53 -2.32 7.83
C PHE A 395 -16.66 -1.30 7.76
N LEU A 396 -16.45 -0.08 8.26
CA LEU A 396 -17.47 0.97 8.25
C LEU A 396 -17.85 1.40 6.83
N LEU A 397 -16.86 1.54 5.94
CA LEU A 397 -17.07 1.91 4.55
C LEU A 397 -17.82 0.83 3.76
N LEU A 398 -17.33 -0.40 3.78
CA LEU A 398 -17.96 -1.53 3.07
C LEU A 398 -19.37 -1.80 3.62
N SER A 399 -19.55 -1.71 4.94
CA SER A 399 -20.88 -1.90 5.56
C SER A 399 -21.87 -0.86 5.07
N HIS A 400 -21.42 0.38 4.89
CA HIS A 400 -22.27 1.45 4.39
C HIS A 400 -22.64 1.25 2.92
N ILE A 401 -21.65 0.94 2.06
CA ILE A 401 -21.87 0.64 0.64
C ILE A 401 -22.91 -0.48 0.48
N ILE A 402 -22.72 -1.61 1.17
CA ILE A 402 -23.60 -2.78 1.06
C ILE A 402 -24.99 -2.51 1.64
N LYS A 403 -25.07 -1.91 2.84
CA LYS A 403 -26.35 -1.63 3.51
C LYS A 403 -27.24 -0.69 2.70
N HIS A 404 -26.64 0.26 1.99
CA HIS A 404 -27.36 1.24 1.19
C HIS A 404 -27.46 0.84 -0.30
N ASN A 405 -27.01 -0.36 -0.68
CA ASN A 405 -26.98 -0.86 -2.06
C ASN A 405 -26.33 0.13 -3.03
N ILE A 406 -25.19 0.72 -2.65
CA ILE A 406 -24.48 1.66 -3.49
C ILE A 406 -23.74 0.86 -4.56
N GLU A 407 -24.21 0.98 -5.81
CA GLU A 407 -23.66 0.25 -6.96
C GLU A 407 -22.43 0.97 -7.55
N ASN A 408 -21.60 0.21 -8.26
CA ASN A 408 -20.54 0.69 -9.15
C ASN A 408 -19.46 1.56 -8.47
N VAL A 409 -19.06 1.15 -7.26
CA VAL A 409 -17.91 1.74 -6.54
C VAL A 409 -16.62 1.05 -6.98
N ILE A 410 -15.60 1.82 -7.35
CA ILE A 410 -14.29 1.34 -7.79
C ILE A 410 -13.19 2.11 -7.05
N PHE A 411 -12.17 1.40 -6.57
CA PHE A 411 -10.98 2.02 -6.00
C PHE A 411 -9.89 2.23 -7.06
N ILE A 412 -9.22 3.37 -6.97
CA ILE A 412 -7.95 3.62 -7.67
C ILE A 412 -6.91 4.07 -6.63
N SER A 413 -5.69 3.51 -6.68
CA SER A 413 -4.67 3.75 -5.65
C SER A 413 -3.23 3.87 -6.15
N GLY A 414 -2.34 4.41 -5.31
CA GLY A 414 -0.90 4.64 -5.58
C GLY A 414 0.06 4.04 -4.54
N ASP A 415 0.97 4.86 -3.99
CA ASP A 415 2.02 4.58 -2.96
C ASP A 415 3.09 3.55 -3.36
N THR A 416 2.68 2.33 -3.66
CA THR A 416 3.53 1.12 -3.64
C THR A 416 4.51 0.96 -4.81
N HIS A 417 4.56 1.93 -5.72
CA HIS A 417 5.35 1.93 -6.95
C HIS A 417 5.16 0.64 -7.76
N THR A 418 3.94 0.13 -7.83
CA THR A 418 3.66 -1.13 -8.54
C THR A 418 2.23 -1.11 -9.09
N ALA A 419 1.99 -1.84 -10.18
CA ALA A 419 0.66 -1.89 -10.77
C ALA A 419 -0.01 -3.22 -10.44
N GLY A 420 -1.31 -3.21 -10.18
CA GLY A 420 -2.10 -4.41 -9.91
C GLY A 420 -3.59 -4.17 -10.06
N ILE A 421 -4.31 -5.14 -10.62
CA ILE A 421 -5.77 -5.09 -10.76
C ILE A 421 -6.42 -6.24 -10.03
N ASP A 422 -7.37 -5.93 -9.14
CA ASP A 422 -8.29 -6.86 -8.50
C ASP A 422 -9.70 -6.61 -9.06
N ASP A 423 -10.38 -7.65 -9.50
CA ASP A 423 -11.78 -7.55 -9.98
C ASP A 423 -12.81 -7.51 -8.84
N GLY A 424 -12.34 -7.50 -7.60
CA GLY A 424 -13.16 -7.59 -6.39
C GLY A 424 -13.26 -8.98 -5.81
N ALA A 425 -12.71 -10.03 -6.42
CA ALA A 425 -12.74 -11.38 -5.82
C ALA A 425 -11.93 -11.46 -4.51
N ASN A 426 -10.87 -10.66 -4.35
CA ASN A 426 -10.07 -10.68 -3.12
C ASN A 426 -10.51 -9.63 -2.09
N SER A 427 -10.99 -8.48 -2.57
CA SER A 427 -11.31 -7.31 -1.74
C SER A 427 -12.80 -6.94 -1.71
N ILE A 428 -13.67 -7.75 -2.30
CA ILE A 428 -15.12 -7.55 -2.54
C ILE A 428 -15.49 -6.33 -3.40
N ILE A 429 -14.53 -5.45 -3.75
CA ILE A 429 -14.70 -4.25 -4.57
C ILE A 429 -13.55 -4.17 -5.59
N PRO A 430 -13.78 -3.82 -6.86
CA PRO A 430 -12.71 -3.67 -7.84
C PRO A 430 -11.71 -2.58 -7.45
N GLU A 431 -10.44 -2.86 -7.69
CA GLU A 431 -9.33 -1.92 -7.46
C GLU A 431 -8.33 -1.98 -8.62
N LEU A 432 -7.90 -0.81 -9.10
CA LEU A 432 -6.69 -0.67 -9.91
C LEU A 432 -5.67 0.19 -9.14
N MET A 433 -4.56 -0.45 -8.78
CA MET A 433 -3.39 0.20 -8.21
C MET A 433 -2.42 0.55 -9.34
N ALA A 434 -1.94 1.79 -9.37
CA ALA A 434 -0.98 2.29 -10.36
C ALA A 434 0.46 2.24 -9.85
N GLY A 435 1.40 2.11 -10.81
CA GLY A 435 2.83 2.18 -10.54
C GLY A 435 3.31 3.59 -10.22
N GLY A 436 4.62 3.69 -9.95
CA GLY A 436 5.33 4.96 -9.85
C GLY A 436 5.42 5.64 -11.22
N LEU A 437 5.29 6.96 -11.23
CA LEU A 437 5.38 7.81 -12.41
C LEU A 437 6.82 8.24 -12.71
N ASP A 438 7.61 8.52 -11.67
CA ASP A 438 9.03 8.85 -11.82
C ASP A 438 9.85 8.28 -10.64
N ARG A 439 9.62 7.00 -10.38
CA ARG A 439 10.25 6.20 -9.32
C ARG A 439 10.49 4.81 -9.86
N THR A 440 11.63 4.20 -9.49
CA THR A 440 11.87 2.80 -9.86
C THR A 440 10.77 1.92 -9.26
N ASN A 441 10.00 1.24 -10.12
CA ASN A 441 8.87 0.47 -9.65
C ASN A 441 9.29 -0.72 -8.77
N GLY A 442 8.59 -0.83 -7.65
CA GLY A 442 8.65 -1.94 -6.72
C GLY A 442 8.07 -3.22 -7.31
N ARG A 443 8.40 -4.33 -6.66
CA ARG A 443 7.98 -5.67 -7.05
C ARG A 443 7.03 -6.30 -6.04
N ILE A 444 6.30 -5.49 -5.27
CA ILE A 444 5.52 -5.99 -4.13
C ILE A 444 4.47 -7.01 -4.58
N VAL A 445 3.79 -6.81 -5.71
CA VAL A 445 2.83 -7.79 -6.27
C VAL A 445 3.54 -9.10 -6.60
N ALA A 446 4.55 -9.06 -7.48
CA ALA A 446 5.34 -10.24 -7.84
C ALA A 446 6.00 -10.93 -6.62
N MET A 447 6.43 -10.17 -5.62
CA MET A 447 7.00 -10.68 -4.38
C MET A 447 5.95 -11.42 -3.55
N LEU A 448 4.75 -10.84 -3.39
CA LEU A 448 3.64 -11.48 -2.70
C LEU A 448 3.26 -12.80 -3.38
N GLU A 449 3.28 -12.88 -4.71
CA GLU A 449 3.02 -14.12 -5.45
C GLU A 449 4.05 -15.23 -5.16
N GLN A 450 5.33 -14.88 -4.93
CA GLN A 450 6.35 -15.84 -4.49
C GLN A 450 6.04 -16.44 -3.12
N PHE A 451 5.34 -15.69 -2.26
CA PHE A 451 4.79 -16.16 -1.00
C PHE A 451 3.38 -16.74 -1.13
N GLY A 452 2.88 -16.95 -2.34
CA GLY A 452 1.56 -17.52 -2.61
C GLY A 452 0.40 -16.60 -2.23
N ILE A 453 0.63 -15.28 -2.16
CA ILE A 453 -0.36 -14.25 -1.87
C ILE A 453 -0.76 -13.59 -3.20
N TYR A 454 -1.95 -13.91 -3.70
CA TYR A 454 -2.46 -13.45 -5.00
C TYR A 454 -3.65 -12.50 -4.80
N ILE A 455 -3.37 -11.25 -4.45
CA ILE A 455 -4.40 -10.22 -4.17
C ILE A 455 -4.88 -9.48 -5.43
N TYR A 456 -4.07 -9.41 -6.48
CA TYR A 456 -4.39 -8.77 -7.76
C TYR A 456 -4.50 -9.85 -8.83
N ASN A 457 -5.70 -10.10 -9.32
CA ASN A 457 -6.03 -11.28 -10.13
C ASN A 457 -6.28 -10.98 -11.62
N LYS A 458 -6.09 -9.73 -12.09
CA LYS A 458 -6.24 -9.32 -13.50
C LYS A 458 -4.98 -8.73 -14.13
N GLY A 459 -3.81 -8.98 -13.53
CA GLY A 459 -2.51 -8.56 -14.04
C GLY A 459 -1.99 -7.26 -13.41
N GLY A 460 -0.98 -6.67 -14.03
CA GLY A 460 -0.14 -5.62 -13.46
C GLY A 460 1.34 -6.04 -13.48
N HIS A 461 2.10 -5.67 -12.45
CA HIS A 461 3.50 -6.10 -12.26
C HIS A 461 3.58 -7.47 -11.55
N THR A 462 2.97 -8.49 -12.17
CA THR A 462 2.93 -9.88 -11.68
C THR A 462 4.27 -10.60 -11.93
N SER A 463 4.47 -11.74 -11.28
CA SER A 463 5.73 -12.50 -11.29
C SER A 463 6.10 -13.11 -12.65
N ASP A 464 5.15 -13.21 -13.57
CA ASP A 464 5.32 -13.67 -14.95
C ASP A 464 5.65 -12.55 -15.94
N GLN A 465 5.63 -11.29 -15.51
CA GLN A 465 5.99 -10.15 -16.35
C GLN A 465 7.49 -9.89 -16.38
N SER A 466 7.93 -9.17 -17.41
CA SER A 466 9.29 -8.65 -17.52
C SER A 466 9.35 -7.12 -17.48
N ASP A 467 8.25 -6.44 -17.81
CA ASP A 467 8.13 -4.99 -17.75
C ASP A 467 7.79 -4.56 -16.32
N PHE A 468 8.74 -3.90 -15.67
CA PHE A 468 8.61 -3.27 -14.35
C PHE A 468 9.07 -1.81 -14.44
N GLY A 469 8.95 -1.20 -15.61
CA GLY A 469 9.18 0.23 -15.79
C GLY A 469 8.09 1.05 -15.10
N ASN A 470 8.17 2.38 -15.22
CA ASN A 470 7.10 3.26 -14.70
C ASN A 470 5.76 2.88 -15.34
N ALA A 471 4.65 3.06 -14.60
CA ALA A 471 3.33 2.68 -15.08
C ALA A 471 2.25 3.59 -14.50
N TYR A 472 1.19 3.83 -15.27
CA TYR A 472 0.03 4.62 -14.87
C TYR A 472 -1.26 3.81 -15.05
N GLY A 473 -2.31 4.23 -14.35
CA GLY A 473 -3.66 3.71 -14.54
C GLY A 473 -4.38 4.48 -15.63
N ARG A 474 -5.01 3.76 -16.56
CA ARG A 474 -5.93 4.31 -17.56
C ARG A 474 -7.34 3.80 -17.30
N ILE A 475 -8.28 4.72 -17.17
CA ILE A 475 -9.70 4.43 -16.97
C ILE A 475 -10.48 4.93 -18.17
N THR A 476 -11.25 4.05 -18.81
CA THR A 476 -12.20 4.43 -19.86
C THR A 476 -13.62 4.14 -19.41
N VAL A 477 -14.43 5.19 -19.35
CA VAL A 477 -15.86 5.13 -19.02
C VAL A 477 -16.63 5.02 -20.32
N PHE A 478 -17.53 4.04 -20.42
CA PHE A 478 -18.42 3.84 -21.57
C PHE A 478 -19.87 4.14 -21.18
N GLY A 479 -20.17 5.42 -20.90
CA GLY A 479 -21.50 5.84 -20.43
C GLY A 479 -21.89 5.12 -19.13
N ALA A 480 -23.15 4.72 -19.02
CA ALA A 480 -23.64 3.94 -17.88
C ALA A 480 -23.30 2.45 -17.96
N ASP A 481 -22.81 1.94 -19.09
CA ASP A 481 -22.74 0.50 -19.37
C ASP A 481 -21.58 -0.22 -18.66
N SER A 482 -20.37 0.35 -18.77
CA SER A 482 -19.18 -0.25 -18.18
C SER A 482 -18.00 0.70 -18.05
N VAL A 483 -17.04 0.31 -17.22
CA VAL A 483 -15.72 0.94 -17.07
C VAL A 483 -14.63 -0.08 -17.41
N LEU A 484 -13.65 0.33 -18.21
CA LEU A 484 -12.42 -0.41 -18.45
C LEU A 484 -11.30 0.15 -17.57
N LEU A 485 -10.66 -0.75 -16.81
CA LEU A 485 -9.48 -0.51 -15.99
C LEU A 485 -8.27 -1.08 -16.71
N GLU A 486 -7.20 -0.29 -16.89
CA GLU A 486 -5.95 -0.74 -17.50
C GLU A 486 -4.73 -0.23 -16.72
N ALA A 487 -3.79 -1.12 -16.46
CA ALA A 487 -2.44 -0.76 -16.05
C ALA A 487 -1.55 -0.64 -17.30
N VAL A 488 -1.00 0.54 -17.56
CA VAL A 488 -0.23 0.82 -18.78
C VAL A 488 1.19 1.22 -18.40
N SER A 489 2.20 0.57 -19.00
CA SER A 489 3.59 0.93 -18.78
C SER A 489 4.03 2.13 -19.63
N GLU A 490 5.14 2.75 -19.26
CA GLU A 490 5.80 3.82 -20.03
C GLU A 490 6.17 3.41 -21.47
N ASN A 491 6.24 2.10 -21.75
CA ASN A 491 6.48 1.56 -23.09
C ASN A 491 5.18 1.39 -23.92
N GLY A 492 4.03 1.77 -23.36
CA GLY A 492 2.71 1.59 -23.98
C GLY A 492 2.16 0.16 -23.87
N ASN A 493 2.76 -0.71 -23.06
CA ASN A 493 2.26 -2.08 -22.86
C ASN A 493 1.10 -2.07 -21.85
N VAL A 494 0.03 -2.80 -22.16
CA VAL A 494 -1.04 -3.09 -21.20
C VAL A 494 -0.61 -4.28 -20.33
N LEU A 495 -0.27 -3.99 -19.07
CA LEU A 495 0.21 -4.94 -18.07
C LEU A 495 -0.93 -5.79 -17.47
N GLY A 496 -2.14 -5.24 -17.48
CA GLY A 496 -3.36 -5.89 -17.01
C GLY A 496 -4.57 -5.07 -17.40
N HIS A 497 -5.72 -5.73 -17.52
CA HIS A 497 -6.99 -5.04 -17.75
C HIS A 497 -8.17 -5.75 -17.12
N HIS A 498 -9.22 -5.00 -16.80
CA HIS A 498 -10.49 -5.52 -16.33
C HIS A 498 -11.65 -4.63 -16.73
N VAL A 499 -12.80 -5.22 -17.06
CA VAL A 499 -14.03 -4.47 -17.37
C VAL A 499 -15.02 -4.67 -16.25
N VAL A 500 -15.34 -3.59 -15.54
CA VAL A 500 -16.42 -3.56 -14.55
C VAL A 500 -17.73 -3.27 -15.29
N LYS A 501 -18.70 -4.16 -15.17
CA LYS A 501 -20.05 -3.96 -15.72
C LYS A 501 -20.94 -3.25 -14.72
N SER A 502 -21.86 -2.43 -15.22
CA SER A 502 -22.82 -1.72 -14.40
C SER A 502 -23.69 -2.66 -13.57
N GLY A 503 -24.14 -2.20 -12.41
CA GLY A 503 -24.88 -2.98 -11.42
C GLY A 503 -23.98 -3.80 -10.50
N PHE A 504 -22.67 -3.51 -10.45
CA PHE A 504 -21.78 -4.18 -9.51
C PHE A 504 -22.12 -3.75 -8.08
N ILE A 505 -22.46 -4.73 -7.23
CA ILE A 505 -22.67 -4.55 -5.79
C ILE A 505 -21.70 -5.50 -5.07
N PRO A 506 -20.91 -5.01 -4.10
CA PRO A 506 -20.01 -5.85 -3.32
C PRO A 506 -20.74 -6.96 -2.59
N SER A 507 -20.16 -8.17 -2.57
CA SER A 507 -20.64 -9.25 -1.72
C SER A 507 -20.48 -8.91 -0.23
N SER A 508 -21.43 -9.32 0.61
CA SER A 508 -21.29 -9.16 2.07
C SER A 508 -20.31 -10.16 2.70
N VAL A 509 -19.98 -11.24 1.98
CA VAL A 509 -19.03 -12.28 2.38
C VAL A 509 -17.89 -12.36 1.37
N GLY A 510 -16.66 -12.41 1.86
CA GLY A 510 -15.43 -12.50 1.09
C GLY A 510 -14.27 -12.96 1.97
N ALA A 511 -13.45 -13.87 1.45
CA ALA A 511 -12.36 -14.50 2.17
C ALA A 511 -11.11 -14.70 1.30
N THR A 512 -9.99 -14.15 1.74
CA THR A 512 -8.69 -14.41 1.12
C THR A 512 -7.99 -15.58 1.81
N VAL A 513 -7.57 -16.59 1.05
CA VAL A 513 -6.81 -17.75 1.54
C VAL A 513 -5.37 -17.68 1.05
N VAL A 514 -4.40 -17.71 1.97
CA VAL A 514 -2.98 -17.68 1.63
C VAL A 514 -2.14 -18.60 2.54
N PRO A 515 -0.97 -19.08 2.10
CA PRO A 515 -0.56 -19.11 0.71
C PRO A 515 -1.42 -20.12 -0.07
N LEU A 516 -1.52 -19.95 -1.39
CA LEU A 516 -2.16 -20.94 -2.28
C LEU A 516 -1.24 -22.13 -2.64
N ALA A 517 0.00 -22.13 -2.17
CA ALA A 517 0.92 -23.24 -2.27
C ALA A 517 1.79 -23.40 -1.01
N LEU A 518 1.97 -24.65 -0.55
CA LEU A 518 2.89 -25.02 0.54
C LEU A 518 3.83 -26.13 0.07
N ASP A 519 5.14 -25.88 0.12
CA ASP A 519 6.14 -26.94 -0.05
C ASP A 519 6.82 -27.24 1.28
N PHE A 520 6.66 -28.48 1.75
CA PHE A 520 7.30 -29.00 2.96
C PHE A 520 8.74 -29.46 2.71
N ASP A 521 9.25 -29.27 1.49
CA ASP A 521 10.59 -29.64 1.04
C ASP A 521 10.86 -31.11 1.36
N ARG A 522 11.67 -31.35 2.38
CA ARG A 522 12.26 -32.65 2.69
C ARG A 522 12.00 -33.00 4.14
N VAL A 523 11.15 -33.99 4.36
CA VAL A 523 10.76 -34.43 5.71
C VAL A 523 11.20 -35.88 5.92
N PRO A 524 11.89 -36.22 7.01
CA PRO A 524 12.26 -37.60 7.32
C PRO A 524 11.03 -38.52 7.35
N VAL A 525 11.12 -39.70 6.71
CA VAL A 525 10.04 -40.70 6.75
C VAL A 525 9.68 -41.05 8.19
N GLY A 526 8.38 -40.99 8.50
CA GLY A 526 7.87 -41.21 9.85
C GLY A 526 7.99 -40.01 10.80
N GLU A 527 8.51 -38.86 10.34
CA GLU A 527 8.37 -37.58 11.05
C GLU A 527 7.23 -36.76 10.44
N THR A 528 6.77 -35.74 11.16
CA THR A 528 5.70 -34.84 10.70
C THR A 528 6.20 -33.41 10.73
N ALA A 529 6.12 -32.73 9.59
CA ALA A 529 6.36 -31.30 9.49
C ALA A 529 5.02 -30.53 9.55
N GLN A 530 5.09 -29.27 9.98
CA GLN A 530 3.93 -28.40 10.10
C GLN A 530 4.20 -27.07 9.40
N GLN A 531 3.24 -26.60 8.61
CA GLN A 531 3.13 -25.24 8.08
C GLN A 531 1.72 -24.69 8.36
N ALA A 532 1.37 -23.53 7.83
CA ALA A 532 0.04 -22.96 8.03
C ALA A 532 -0.51 -22.31 6.75
N ILE A 533 -1.83 -22.37 6.60
CA ILE A 533 -2.58 -21.43 5.77
C ILE A 533 -3.31 -20.43 6.67
N ILE A 534 -3.44 -19.21 6.20
CA ILE A 534 -4.12 -18.08 6.82
C ILE A 534 -5.35 -17.81 5.98
N ILE A 535 -6.50 -17.70 6.64
CA ILE A 535 -7.74 -17.24 6.02
C ILE A 535 -8.09 -15.89 6.64
N THR A 536 -8.23 -14.88 5.80
CA THR A 536 -8.61 -13.52 6.17
C THR A 536 -10.05 -13.28 5.76
N ASN A 537 -10.89 -12.80 6.67
CA ASN A 537 -12.20 -12.27 6.31
C ASN A 537 -12.03 -10.83 5.82
N THR A 538 -12.17 -10.61 4.51
CA THR A 538 -12.03 -9.31 3.84
C THR A 538 -13.35 -8.55 3.73
N SER A 539 -14.42 -9.10 4.27
CA SER A 539 -15.80 -8.65 4.10
C SER A 539 -16.44 -8.18 5.41
N ILE A 540 -17.76 -7.94 5.38
CA ILE A 540 -18.54 -7.37 6.49
C ILE A 540 -19.36 -8.39 7.27
N ASP A 541 -19.63 -9.56 6.70
CA ASP A 541 -20.29 -10.67 7.37
C ASP A 541 -19.28 -11.71 7.86
N PRO A 542 -19.62 -12.56 8.85
CA PRO A 542 -18.75 -13.66 9.25
C PRO A 542 -18.48 -14.64 8.10
N VAL A 543 -17.22 -15.01 7.93
CA VAL A 543 -16.81 -16.12 7.07
C VAL A 543 -16.89 -17.42 7.87
N PHE A 544 -17.68 -18.37 7.40
CA PHE A 544 -17.78 -19.72 7.91
C PHE A 544 -16.91 -20.63 7.06
N VAL A 545 -15.80 -21.12 7.64
CA VAL A 545 -15.06 -22.23 7.05
C VAL A 545 -15.81 -23.50 7.42
N GLU A 546 -16.54 -24.05 6.46
CA GLU A 546 -17.44 -25.20 6.66
C GLU A 546 -16.64 -26.49 6.82
N ARG A 547 -15.66 -26.69 5.93
CA ARG A 547 -14.72 -27.81 5.95
C ARG A 547 -13.47 -27.48 5.13
N ILE A 548 -12.37 -28.13 5.45
CA ILE A 548 -11.19 -28.23 4.58
C ILE A 548 -10.90 -29.71 4.34
N THR A 549 -10.76 -30.09 3.06
CA THR A 549 -10.47 -31.47 2.64
C THR A 549 -9.14 -31.57 1.93
N SER A 550 -8.38 -32.64 2.20
CA SER A 550 -7.18 -33.00 1.46
C SER A 550 -7.52 -34.08 0.43
N SER A 551 -7.01 -33.97 -0.80
CA SER A 551 -7.06 -35.06 -1.79
C SER A 551 -6.12 -36.22 -1.44
N ASP A 552 -5.16 -36.02 -0.54
CA ASP A 552 -4.34 -37.05 0.09
C ASP A 552 -4.32 -36.86 1.63
N PRO A 553 -5.36 -37.32 2.33
CA PRO A 553 -5.46 -37.15 3.78
C PRO A 553 -4.50 -38.06 4.56
N VAL A 554 -3.82 -39.00 3.89
CA VAL A 554 -2.82 -39.87 4.52
C VAL A 554 -1.56 -39.06 4.80
N HIS A 555 -1.07 -38.33 3.79
CA HIS A 555 0.16 -37.55 3.90
C HIS A 555 -0.10 -36.12 4.37
N PHE A 556 -1.20 -35.49 3.97
CA PHE A 556 -1.49 -34.08 4.26
C PHE A 556 -2.76 -33.91 5.08
N GLN A 557 -2.64 -33.35 6.28
CA GLN A 557 -3.75 -33.12 7.21
C GLN A 557 -3.84 -31.65 7.61
N VAL A 558 -5.06 -31.15 7.88
CA VAL A 558 -5.30 -29.75 8.25
C VAL A 558 -6.17 -29.63 9.51
N PHE A 559 -5.84 -28.67 10.38
CA PHE A 559 -6.56 -28.37 11.62
C PHE A 559 -6.52 -26.87 12.01
N PRO A 560 -7.63 -26.28 12.52
CA PRO A 560 -8.98 -26.85 12.60
C PRO A 560 -9.55 -27.07 11.19
N ARG A 561 -10.56 -27.92 11.00
CA ARG A 561 -11.19 -28.08 9.68
C ARG A 561 -12.37 -27.15 9.45
N ARG A 562 -12.88 -26.55 10.53
CA ARG A 562 -14.02 -25.64 10.53
C ARG A 562 -13.86 -24.57 11.58
N THR A 563 -14.33 -23.36 11.31
CA THR A 563 -14.34 -22.24 12.26
C THR A 563 -15.18 -21.10 11.67
N MET A 564 -15.50 -20.13 12.51
CA MET A 564 -16.00 -18.83 12.08
C MET A 564 -14.88 -17.80 12.19
N ILE A 565 -14.83 -16.85 11.26
CA ILE A 565 -13.89 -15.73 11.22
C ILE A 565 -14.69 -14.45 11.13
N MET A 566 -14.60 -13.60 12.16
CA MET A 566 -15.31 -12.32 12.20
C MET A 566 -14.71 -11.32 11.19
N PRO A 567 -15.48 -10.30 10.76
CA PRO A 567 -15.01 -9.25 9.85
C PRO A 567 -13.66 -8.64 10.24
N GLY A 568 -12.76 -8.49 9.27
CA GLY A 568 -11.41 -7.96 9.46
C GLY A 568 -10.49 -8.80 10.35
N LYS A 569 -10.90 -10.02 10.72
CA LYS A 569 -10.08 -10.98 11.49
C LYS A 569 -9.48 -12.04 10.58
N VAL A 570 -8.45 -12.70 11.10
CA VAL A 570 -7.77 -13.82 10.44
C VAL A 570 -7.86 -15.09 11.28
N LYS A 571 -7.66 -16.24 10.65
CA LYS A 571 -7.49 -17.51 11.34
C LYS A 571 -6.38 -18.35 10.69
N HIS A 572 -5.52 -18.91 11.54
CA HIS A 572 -4.46 -19.82 11.11
C HIS A 572 -4.94 -21.26 11.17
N PHE A 573 -4.60 -22.03 10.14
CA PHE A 573 -4.89 -23.43 9.97
C PHE A 573 -3.58 -24.18 9.81
N ALA A 574 -3.24 -25.02 10.78
CA ALA A 574 -2.04 -25.84 10.71
C ALA A 574 -2.22 -26.94 9.65
N VAL A 575 -1.27 -27.01 8.73
CA VAL A 575 -1.15 -28.07 7.72
C VAL A 575 0.02 -28.95 8.10
N PHE A 576 -0.21 -30.26 8.14
CA PHE A 576 0.76 -31.28 8.52
C PHE A 576 1.11 -32.14 7.33
N TYR A 577 2.39 -32.46 7.18
CA TYR A 577 2.90 -33.40 6.19
C TYR A 577 3.68 -34.53 6.87
N THR A 578 3.32 -35.78 6.57
CA THR A 578 3.97 -36.99 7.10
C THR A 578 4.31 -37.95 5.95
N PRO A 579 5.55 -37.97 5.44
CA PRO A 579 5.96 -38.91 4.40
C PRO A 579 5.99 -40.36 4.92
N THR A 580 5.48 -41.28 4.11
CA THR A 580 5.46 -42.71 4.44
C THR A 580 6.56 -43.51 3.73
N VAL A 581 7.10 -43.01 2.61
CA VAL A 581 8.13 -43.68 1.81
C VAL A 581 9.29 -42.75 1.51
N GLU A 582 10.51 -43.30 1.55
CA GLU A 582 11.73 -42.57 1.23
C GLU A 582 11.81 -42.26 -0.27
N GLY A 583 12.19 -41.03 -0.61
CA GLY A 583 12.37 -40.58 -1.98
C GLY A 583 11.07 -40.28 -2.72
N GLU A 584 9.92 -40.69 -2.18
CA GLU A 584 8.61 -40.38 -2.72
C GLU A 584 8.30 -38.89 -2.56
N LYS A 585 7.84 -38.28 -3.66
CA LYS A 585 7.27 -36.93 -3.65
C LYS A 585 5.76 -37.09 -3.51
N ASN A 586 5.20 -36.62 -2.41
CA ASN A 586 3.75 -36.54 -2.23
C ASN A 586 3.28 -35.15 -2.63
N SER A 587 2.13 -35.08 -3.29
CA SER A 587 1.46 -33.83 -3.64
C SER A 587 -0.04 -34.00 -3.50
N ALA A 588 -0.71 -32.97 -3.01
CA ALA A 588 -2.15 -32.97 -2.83
C ALA A 588 -2.72 -31.57 -3.01
N GLU A 589 -4.05 -31.49 -2.97
CA GLU A 589 -4.81 -30.26 -2.96
C GLU A 589 -5.60 -30.21 -1.65
N LEU A 590 -5.51 -29.09 -0.94
CA LEU A 590 -6.42 -28.76 0.15
C LEU A 590 -7.52 -27.85 -0.41
N THR A 591 -8.76 -28.35 -0.45
CA THR A 591 -9.91 -27.55 -0.85
C THR A 591 -10.58 -26.94 0.39
N VAL A 592 -10.62 -25.62 0.45
CA VAL A 592 -11.20 -24.83 1.54
C VAL A 592 -12.61 -24.41 1.15
N TYR A 593 -13.62 -24.93 1.83
CA TYR A 593 -15.02 -24.58 1.58
C TYR A 593 -15.46 -23.52 2.58
N THR A 594 -15.90 -22.38 2.06
CA THR A 594 -16.45 -21.26 2.81
C THR A 594 -17.85 -20.92 2.33
N ASN A 595 -18.52 -20.02 3.03
CA ASN A 595 -19.74 -19.34 2.55
C ASN A 595 -19.44 -18.17 1.58
N ASP A 596 -18.22 -18.07 1.08
CA ASP A 596 -17.84 -17.09 0.07
C ASP A 596 -18.45 -17.49 -1.29
N PRO A 597 -19.18 -16.60 -1.99
CA PRO A 597 -19.79 -16.91 -3.27
C PRO A 597 -18.78 -17.22 -4.39
N ASP A 598 -17.52 -16.78 -4.28
CA ASP A 598 -16.49 -17.03 -5.30
C ASP A 598 -16.02 -18.50 -5.33
N GLY A 599 -16.50 -19.29 -4.38
CA GLY A 599 -16.32 -20.73 -4.35
C GLY A 599 -15.12 -21.15 -3.51
N PRO A 600 -14.79 -22.45 -3.53
CA PRO A 600 -13.75 -22.97 -2.67
C PRO A 600 -12.36 -22.57 -3.16
N ALA A 601 -11.52 -22.08 -2.25
CA ALA A 601 -10.10 -21.90 -2.52
C ALA A 601 -9.37 -23.25 -2.55
N VAL A 602 -8.38 -23.38 -3.43
CA VAL A 602 -7.54 -24.58 -3.56
C VAL A 602 -6.10 -24.23 -3.20
N VAL A 603 -5.55 -24.93 -2.21
CA VAL A 603 -4.15 -24.80 -1.80
C VAL A 603 -3.38 -26.04 -2.25
N SER A 604 -2.40 -25.85 -3.12
CA SER A 604 -1.48 -26.92 -3.52
C SER A 604 -0.51 -27.23 -2.39
N VAL A 605 -0.32 -28.51 -2.06
CA VAL A 605 0.63 -28.93 -1.03
C VAL A 605 1.57 -29.99 -1.57
N SER A 606 2.85 -29.90 -1.25
CA SER A 606 3.84 -30.90 -1.63
C SER A 606 4.88 -31.15 -0.57
N GLY A 607 5.57 -32.28 -0.67
CA GLY A 607 6.77 -32.55 0.10
C GLY A 607 7.43 -33.85 -0.38
N LYS A 608 8.61 -34.12 0.14
CA LYS A 608 9.39 -35.31 -0.21
C LYS A 608 9.85 -36.06 1.04
N GLY A 609 9.64 -37.37 1.04
CA GLY A 609 10.21 -38.26 2.05
C GLY A 609 11.73 -38.30 1.94
N LEU A 610 12.43 -37.91 3.00
CA LEU A 610 13.86 -38.18 3.15
C LEU A 610 14.06 -39.55 3.81
N ALA A 611 15.21 -40.15 3.52
CA ALA A 611 15.71 -41.28 4.30
C ALA A 611 15.63 -40.92 5.78
N GLY A 612 14.65 -41.48 6.49
CA GLY A 612 14.50 -41.22 7.92
C GLY A 612 15.76 -41.71 8.58
N ASN A 613 16.59 -40.80 9.12
CA ASN A 613 17.94 -41.06 9.65
C ASN A 613 18.34 -42.52 9.50
N SER A 614 18.88 -42.87 8.33
CA SER A 614 19.52 -44.17 8.15
C SER A 614 20.35 -44.36 9.40
N LYS A 615 20.06 -45.41 10.18
CA LYS A 615 20.95 -45.88 11.23
C LYS A 615 22.31 -45.99 10.56
N GLY A 616 23.15 -44.98 10.75
CA GLY A 616 24.55 -45.08 10.46
C GLY A 616 24.98 -46.31 11.24
N LYS A 617 25.45 -47.33 10.54
CA LYS A 617 26.40 -48.26 11.12
C LYS A 617 27.65 -47.46 11.45
N ASP A 618 27.57 -46.63 12.48
CA ASP A 618 28.73 -46.05 13.13
C ASP A 618 28.86 -46.72 14.48
N ASN A 619 29.92 -47.51 14.55
CA ASN A 619 30.52 -48.10 15.72
C ASN A 619 30.29 -47.23 16.96
N ASN A 620 29.62 -47.75 17.98
CA ASN A 620 29.93 -47.58 19.41
C ASN A 620 30.55 -46.23 19.89
N ILE A 621 30.11 -45.08 19.36
CA ILE A 621 30.54 -43.77 19.85
C ILE A 621 29.46 -43.30 20.82
N ALA A 622 29.83 -43.21 22.10
CA ALA A 622 28.98 -42.64 23.13
C ALA A 622 28.50 -41.23 22.73
N PRO A 623 27.24 -40.86 23.02
CA PRO A 623 26.74 -39.50 22.76
C PRO A 623 27.69 -38.47 23.37
N ARG A 624 28.00 -37.37 22.68
CA ARG A 624 28.85 -36.31 23.25
C ARG A 624 28.08 -35.32 24.12
N GLU A 625 26.76 -35.28 23.98
CA GLU A 625 25.91 -34.28 24.62
C GLU A 625 24.61 -34.86 25.21
N ILE A 626 24.04 -34.11 26.15
CA ILE A 626 22.71 -34.37 26.71
C ILE A 626 21.66 -33.78 25.77
N VAL A 627 20.94 -34.64 25.07
CA VAL A 627 19.88 -34.24 24.12
C VAL A 627 18.55 -34.78 24.61
N LEU A 628 17.51 -33.94 24.62
CA LEU A 628 16.11 -34.36 24.77
C LEU A 628 15.42 -34.14 23.43
N LYS A 629 14.91 -35.18 22.79
CA LYS A 629 14.19 -35.08 21.52
C LYS A 629 12.71 -34.77 21.73
N GLN A 630 12.06 -34.29 20.68
CA GLN A 630 10.62 -34.17 20.63
C GLN A 630 9.97 -35.56 20.79
N ASN A 631 8.89 -35.66 21.57
CA ASN A 631 8.14 -36.90 21.68
C ASN A 631 7.47 -37.22 20.33
N TYR A 632 7.36 -38.49 19.97
CA TYR A 632 6.70 -38.93 18.74
C TYR A 632 5.77 -40.12 19.01
N PRO A 633 4.50 -40.08 18.55
CA PRO A 633 3.84 -38.95 17.89
C PRO A 633 3.61 -37.73 18.80
N ASN A 634 3.40 -36.53 18.22
CA ASN A 634 2.96 -35.31 18.92
C ASN A 634 2.19 -34.36 17.97
N PRO A 635 0.87 -34.13 18.14
CA PRO A 635 0.00 -34.67 19.18
C PRO A 635 -0.11 -36.20 19.13
N PHE A 636 -0.54 -36.82 20.22
CA PHE A 636 -0.65 -38.29 20.28
C PHE A 636 -1.89 -38.75 21.05
N ASN A 637 -2.35 -39.96 20.74
CA ASN A 637 -3.47 -40.61 21.40
C ASN A 637 -3.26 -42.14 21.47
N PRO A 638 -3.24 -42.77 22.66
CA PRO A 638 -2.85 -42.23 23.96
C PRO A 638 -1.34 -42.39 24.21
N THR A 639 -0.57 -42.96 23.28
CA THR A 639 0.85 -43.31 23.49
C THR A 639 1.82 -42.50 22.65
N THR A 640 2.95 -42.10 23.25
CA THR A 640 4.07 -41.43 22.58
C THR A 640 5.40 -41.96 23.10
N THR A 641 6.46 -41.87 22.30
CA THR A 641 7.83 -42.22 22.69
C THR A 641 8.67 -40.96 22.82
N ILE A 642 9.40 -40.86 23.93
CA ILE A 642 10.34 -39.78 24.23
C ILE A 642 11.74 -40.36 24.14
N GLU A 643 12.58 -39.79 23.29
CA GLU A 643 13.99 -40.16 23.18
C GLU A 643 14.90 -39.11 23.83
N PHE A 644 15.95 -39.55 24.49
CA PHE A 644 17.02 -38.68 24.98
C PHE A 644 18.37 -39.39 24.98
N SER A 645 19.46 -38.64 24.91
CA SER A 645 20.82 -39.18 25.01
C SER A 645 21.55 -38.62 26.22
N ILE A 646 22.39 -39.44 26.84
CA ILE A 646 23.31 -39.00 27.90
C ILE A 646 24.75 -39.44 27.58
N PRO A 647 25.76 -38.56 27.79
CA PRO A 647 27.13 -38.80 27.33
C PRO A 647 27.97 -39.68 28.26
N LYS A 648 27.56 -39.83 29.51
CA LYS A 648 28.19 -40.68 30.52
C LYS A 648 27.12 -41.22 31.46
N ALA A 649 27.41 -42.32 32.14
CA ALA A 649 26.53 -42.88 33.16
C ALA A 649 26.30 -41.85 34.28
N GLN A 650 25.04 -41.55 34.58
CA GLN A 650 24.65 -40.57 35.61
C GLN A 650 23.16 -40.68 35.95
N ASN A 651 22.77 -40.03 37.05
CA ASN A 651 21.38 -40.01 37.51
C ASN A 651 20.49 -39.14 36.60
N VAL A 652 19.40 -39.73 36.12
CA VAL A 652 18.42 -39.14 35.20
C VAL A 652 17.04 -39.10 35.85
N SER A 653 16.30 -38.02 35.63
CA SER A 653 14.87 -37.92 35.94
C SER A 653 14.11 -37.34 34.75
N LEU A 654 13.18 -38.10 34.18
CA LEU A 654 12.28 -37.68 33.11
C LEU A 654 10.85 -37.67 33.64
N LYS A 655 10.26 -36.48 33.77
CA LYS A 655 8.93 -36.26 34.39
C LYS A 655 8.01 -35.44 33.50
N VAL A 656 6.72 -35.68 33.58
CA VAL A 656 5.66 -34.95 32.85
C VAL A 656 4.90 -34.05 33.82
N TYR A 657 4.54 -32.85 33.37
CA TYR A 657 3.86 -31.80 34.11
C TYR A 657 2.68 -31.25 33.32
N ASN A 658 1.60 -30.88 34.01
CA ASN A 658 0.48 -30.14 33.42
C ASN A 658 0.76 -28.62 33.39
N LEU A 659 -0.20 -27.83 32.88
CA LEU A 659 -0.10 -26.37 32.79
C LEU A 659 0.03 -25.65 34.15
N LEU A 660 -0.43 -26.28 35.23
CA LEU A 660 -0.31 -25.75 36.59
C LEU A 660 1.06 -26.07 37.22
N GLY A 661 1.97 -26.70 36.46
CA GLY A 661 3.27 -27.15 36.97
C GLY A 661 3.19 -28.38 37.88
N GLN A 662 2.03 -29.03 37.99
CA GLN A 662 1.89 -30.26 38.77
C GLN A 662 2.48 -31.43 37.99
N GLN A 663 3.30 -32.23 38.65
CA GLN A 663 3.84 -33.47 38.08
C GLN A 663 2.71 -34.49 37.91
N VAL A 664 2.50 -34.97 36.68
CA VAL A 664 1.44 -35.94 36.35
C VAL A 664 1.99 -37.34 36.01
N ALA A 665 3.28 -37.46 35.68
CA ALA A 665 3.94 -38.75 35.48
C ALA A 665 5.45 -38.69 35.72
N THR A 666 6.05 -39.81 36.13
CA THR A 666 7.50 -40.05 36.09
C THR A 666 7.73 -41.15 35.06
N LEU A 667 8.53 -40.86 34.04
CA LEU A 667 8.76 -41.75 32.90
C LEU A 667 10.09 -42.52 33.04
N ALA A 668 11.11 -41.87 33.62
CA ALA A 668 12.37 -42.52 33.99
C ALA A 668 12.95 -41.85 35.24
N GLU A 669 13.58 -42.62 36.12
CA GLU A 669 14.22 -42.13 37.35
C GLU A 669 15.36 -43.10 37.74
N GLY A 670 16.55 -42.58 38.04
CA GLY A 670 17.69 -43.36 38.54
C GLY A 670 18.94 -43.26 37.66
N GLU A 671 19.97 -44.04 38.00
CA GLU A 671 21.19 -44.10 37.18
C GLU A 671 20.92 -44.79 35.84
N MET A 672 21.36 -44.15 34.76
CA MET A 672 21.27 -44.67 33.40
C MET A 672 22.66 -44.64 32.75
N GLU A 673 22.97 -45.68 31.97
CA GLU A 673 24.23 -45.81 31.24
C GLU A 673 24.37 -44.77 30.12
N ALA A 674 25.61 -44.48 29.73
CA ALA A 674 25.88 -43.63 28.55
C ALA A 674 25.20 -44.20 27.30
N GLY A 675 24.45 -43.39 26.56
CA GLY A 675 23.75 -43.87 25.37
C GLY A 675 22.44 -43.16 25.06
N LEU A 676 21.77 -43.65 24.03
CA LEU A 676 20.43 -43.26 23.63
C LEU A 676 19.40 -44.08 24.41
N HIS A 677 18.43 -43.39 25.01
CA HIS A 677 17.34 -43.96 25.80
C HIS A 677 16.00 -43.63 25.15
N ARG A 678 15.06 -44.58 25.22
CA ARG A 678 13.70 -44.44 24.70
C ARG A 678 12.72 -44.82 25.78
N VAL A 679 11.77 -43.93 26.05
CA VAL A 679 10.75 -44.12 27.08
C VAL A 679 9.38 -43.85 26.49
N THR A 680 8.46 -44.79 26.65
CA THR A 680 7.09 -44.66 26.14
C THR A 680 6.18 -44.12 27.25
N TRP A 681 5.41 -43.09 26.95
CA TRP A 681 4.36 -42.59 27.82
C TRP A 681 2.98 -42.97 27.28
N ASN A 682 2.17 -43.62 28.11
CA ASN A 682 0.75 -43.86 27.87
C ASN A 682 -0.08 -42.88 28.71
N ALA A 683 -0.75 -41.95 28.05
CA ALA A 683 -1.53 -40.87 28.62
C ALA A 683 -3.04 -41.16 28.60
N SER A 684 -3.47 -42.42 28.55
CA SER A 684 -4.90 -42.80 28.49
C SER A 684 -5.75 -42.25 29.64
N GLY A 685 -5.14 -42.04 30.82
CA GLY A 685 -5.77 -41.43 31.98
C GLY A 685 -5.71 -39.90 32.04
N MET A 686 -5.11 -39.23 31.06
CA MET A 686 -4.92 -37.78 31.03
C MET A 686 -6.00 -37.07 30.20
N ALA A 687 -6.23 -35.79 30.47
CA ALA A 687 -7.11 -34.96 29.66
C ALA A 687 -6.41 -34.56 28.35
N SER A 688 -7.17 -34.27 27.29
CA SER A 688 -6.59 -33.67 26.08
C SER A 688 -6.05 -32.28 26.39
N GLY A 689 -4.88 -31.94 25.87
CA GLY A 689 -4.28 -30.63 26.11
C GLY A 689 -2.76 -30.63 26.13
N LEU A 690 -2.21 -29.46 26.44
CA LEU A 690 -0.78 -29.20 26.50
C LEU A 690 -0.17 -29.67 27.82
N TYR A 691 0.92 -30.43 27.73
CA TYR A 691 1.74 -30.86 28.84
C TYR A 691 3.21 -30.56 28.54
N TYR A 692 4.04 -30.65 29.57
CA TYR A 692 5.49 -30.49 29.48
C TYR A 692 6.17 -31.75 30.00
N TYR A 693 7.27 -32.15 29.38
CA TYR A 693 8.17 -33.15 29.94
C TYR A 693 9.55 -32.55 30.14
N ARG A 694 10.15 -32.87 31.27
CA ARG A 694 11.43 -32.34 31.73
C ARG A 694 12.39 -33.49 31.98
N LEU A 695 13.51 -33.45 31.29
CA LEU A 695 14.67 -34.30 31.53
C LEU A 695 15.66 -33.55 32.41
N ARG A 696 16.01 -34.12 33.56
CA ARG A 696 17.11 -33.67 34.42
C ARG A 696 18.20 -34.72 34.39
N VAL A 697 19.43 -34.27 34.15
CA VAL A 697 20.62 -35.11 34.07
C VAL A 697 21.74 -34.37 34.81
N GLY A 698 22.03 -34.77 36.05
CA GLY A 698 22.90 -33.98 36.94
C GLY A 698 22.36 -32.56 37.19
N SER A 699 23.13 -31.54 36.79
CA SER A 699 22.75 -30.12 36.83
C SER A 699 22.02 -29.63 35.57
N VAL A 700 22.00 -30.41 34.49
CA VAL A 700 21.40 -30.01 33.21
C VAL A 700 19.90 -30.34 33.21
N ILE A 701 19.08 -29.36 32.83
CA ILE A 701 17.63 -29.50 32.69
C ILE A 701 17.24 -29.14 31.26
N LYS A 702 16.51 -30.04 30.59
CA LYS A 702 15.90 -29.80 29.28
C LYS A 702 14.39 -30.03 29.39
N THR A 703 13.59 -29.15 28.81
CA THR A 703 12.12 -29.25 28.83
C THR A 703 11.58 -29.15 27.41
N ARG A 704 10.54 -29.92 27.11
CA ARG A 704 9.80 -29.85 25.84
C ARG A 704 8.30 -29.97 26.11
N LYS A 705 7.49 -29.49 25.16
CA LYS A 705 6.03 -29.59 25.20
C LYS A 705 5.54 -30.81 24.45
N LEU A 706 4.41 -31.36 24.86
CA LEU A 706 3.69 -32.40 24.14
C LEU A 706 2.18 -32.17 24.27
N PHE A 707 1.40 -32.69 23.33
CA PHE A 707 -0.04 -32.49 23.24
C PHE A 707 -0.75 -33.83 23.26
N VAL A 708 -1.54 -34.07 24.30
CA VAL A 708 -2.38 -35.28 24.42
C VAL A 708 -3.69 -35.03 23.69
N MET A 709 -4.11 -35.98 22.86
CA MET A 709 -5.42 -35.99 22.17
C MET A 709 -6.26 -37.14 22.69
N LYS A 710 -7.57 -36.93 22.82
CA LYS A 710 -8.56 -38.01 22.99
C LYS A 710 -9.35 -38.19 21.72
#